data_AF-A0AAD4F8H3-F1
#
_entry.id   AF-A0AAD4F8H3-F1
#
_cell.length_a   1.000
_cell.length_b   1.000
_cell.length_c   1.000
_cell.angle_alpha   90.00
_cell.angle_beta   90.00
_cell.angle_gamma   90.00
#
_symmetry.space_group_name_H-M   'P 1'
#
loop_
_entity.id
_entity.type
_entity.pdbx_description
1 polymer ?
#
loop_
_entity_poly.entity_id
_entity_poly.type
_entity_poly.pdbx_seq_one_letter_code
_entity_poly.pdbx_strand_id
1 'polypeptide(L)'
;MARPYNSKSSFSYPPRYYPDHSTSLFDDLRAFVAQLVRSLVRFWRERGRRMAFAALLSLAHRLRQNLTYNRLLSFPHLLVAVWVVVLLWGERWAFHSKVESCHWSSWEKWPAGAEPHRVALVADPQLIDPHSYPGRPWPLNPLTMLITDNYLRRSYNQLQWQLNPDSIFFLGDLFDGGREWKTAHGEFQDPEWGPHPKSEQKYLKKWHKTYGEWYWLQEYARFGDIFLNPWVKAGAGQGVGKNRRKLIASLPGNHDLGFGDQIKVSVRNRFENYFGEGNRVDVIGNHTFVKQSTELRFLRGEVQEGQFKHKIEELEKAKFDDKPNQGNNAPELPTILLTHVPLYRPPGTPCGPLRERSPPTKPPKGQTTPVFPDHRNAISVSGGYQYQNVLGEQDSETLVQKVGNVVHAFSGDDHDYCAVTHSPAQGNVPEITVKSISMAMGVSKPGFLLVSLYNPIDPATGKPLNPANQPTLQTHLCLLPNQLATYLRYVTFALLSVAVLAVRAFLVPVLGLTPFALDPLDSSSAHRSGGARRGGGGALLPTFKAKVEDYDEYALPPRGGGGGGGGGGFSASHFWNGGSTRDRSGVRRRPRRQMVQRRVVGIQIVGMARGMGGGRATGRGHRRVGGSGVGRRWCGGVGGEGRAED
;
A
#
# COMPACT_ATOMS: atom_id res chain seq x y z
N MET A 1 -43.08 -41.65 -55.03
CA MET A 1 -43.46 -41.84 -56.45
C MET A 1 -43.39 -40.49 -57.17
N ALA A 2 -43.20 -40.51 -58.50
CA ALA A 2 -43.49 -39.45 -59.48
C ALA A 2 -42.89 -38.02 -59.34
N ARG A 3 -42.00 -37.67 -60.28
CA ARG A 3 -42.15 -36.50 -61.18
C ARG A 3 -43.10 -36.92 -62.34
N PRO A 4 -43.67 -36.06 -63.23
CA PRO A 4 -43.33 -34.67 -63.64
C PRO A 4 -44.55 -33.69 -63.52
N TYR A 5 -44.57 -32.41 -63.93
CA TYR A 5 -44.58 -31.77 -65.29
C TYR A 5 -44.53 -30.23 -65.03
N ASN A 6 -43.73 -29.34 -65.62
CA ASN A 6 -43.36 -28.97 -67.00
C ASN A 6 -44.31 -28.01 -67.76
N SER A 7 -43.97 -26.72 -67.79
CA SER A 7 -44.05 -25.82 -68.96
C SER A 7 -43.10 -24.63 -68.70
N LYS A 8 -42.12 -24.32 -69.58
CA LYS A 8 -42.23 -23.40 -70.75
C LYS A 8 -42.89 -22.06 -70.37
N SER A 9 -42.40 -20.86 -70.73
CA SER A 9 -41.29 -20.41 -71.61
C SER A 9 -41.27 -18.85 -71.58
N SER A 10 -40.24 -18.07 -71.95
CA SER A 10 -38.80 -18.26 -72.23
C SER A 10 -38.24 -16.90 -72.71
N PHE A 11 -36.97 -16.52 -72.48
CA PHE A 11 -36.17 -15.68 -73.42
C PHE A 11 -34.68 -15.66 -73.03
N SER A 12 -33.77 -15.62 -74.01
CA SER A 12 -32.31 -15.72 -73.81
C SER A 12 -31.57 -14.41 -74.09
N TYR A 13 -30.48 -14.18 -73.37
CA TYR A 13 -29.40 -13.25 -73.73
C TYR A 13 -28.04 -13.99 -73.62
N PRO A 14 -27.00 -13.56 -74.36
CA PRO A 14 -25.81 -14.38 -74.63
C PRO A 14 -24.86 -14.50 -73.42
N PRO A 15 -23.98 -15.53 -73.39
CA PRO A 15 -23.08 -15.76 -72.27
C PRO A 15 -22.04 -14.65 -72.14
N ARG A 16 -22.08 -13.91 -71.04
CA ARG A 16 -20.98 -13.04 -70.65
C ARG A 16 -19.92 -13.88 -69.93
N TYR A 17 -18.72 -13.84 -70.50
CA TYR A 17 -17.49 -14.35 -69.91
C TYR A 17 -17.31 -13.74 -68.51
N TYR A 18 -17.12 -14.58 -67.49
CA TYR A 18 -16.68 -14.13 -66.16
C TYR A 18 -15.15 -14.07 -66.16
N PRO A 19 -14.51 -12.90 -66.00
CA PRO A 19 -13.18 -12.85 -65.44
C PRO A 19 -13.30 -13.16 -63.95
N ASP A 20 -12.69 -14.25 -63.52
CA ASP A 20 -12.51 -14.55 -62.10
C ASP A 20 -11.59 -13.48 -61.48
N HIS A 21 -12.17 -12.69 -60.57
CA HIS A 21 -11.45 -11.77 -59.70
C HIS A 21 -11.72 -12.12 -58.23
N SER A 22 -11.51 -13.38 -57.88
CA SER A 22 -11.20 -13.79 -56.50
C SER A 22 -9.72 -13.51 -56.17
N THR A 23 -9.28 -12.25 -56.24
CA THR A 23 -8.09 -11.87 -55.46
C THR A 23 -8.47 -11.94 -53.99
N SER A 24 -7.78 -12.78 -53.23
CA SER A 24 -8.00 -12.84 -51.79
C SER A 24 -7.66 -11.49 -51.17
N LEU A 25 -8.37 -11.09 -50.12
CA LEU A 25 -7.98 -9.95 -49.28
C LEU A 25 -6.51 -10.07 -48.80
N PHE A 26 -5.99 -11.29 -48.69
CA PHE A 26 -4.58 -11.56 -48.42
C PHE A 26 -3.65 -11.23 -49.58
N ASP A 27 -4.05 -11.42 -50.84
CA ASP A 27 -3.20 -11.14 -52.00
C ASP A 27 -3.12 -9.64 -52.29
N ASP A 28 -4.23 -8.91 -52.15
CA ASP A 28 -4.23 -7.45 -52.24
C ASP A 28 -3.43 -6.82 -51.08
N LEU A 29 -3.58 -7.34 -49.85
CA LEU A 29 -2.73 -6.94 -48.72
C LEU A 29 -1.25 -7.27 -48.98
N ARG A 30 -0.94 -8.43 -49.55
CA ARG A 30 0.44 -8.86 -49.87
C ARG A 30 1.06 -8.02 -50.98
N ALA A 31 0.27 -7.64 -51.99
CA ALA A 31 0.68 -6.73 -53.06
C ALA A 31 0.94 -5.31 -52.51
N PHE A 32 0.05 -4.79 -51.67
CA PHE A 32 0.19 -3.49 -51.00
C PHE A 32 1.42 -3.46 -50.08
N VAL A 33 1.64 -4.48 -49.25
CA VAL A 33 2.85 -4.64 -48.42
C VAL A 33 4.09 -4.76 -49.29
N ALA A 34 4.08 -5.55 -50.38
CA ALA A 34 5.21 -5.66 -51.30
C ALA A 34 5.50 -4.34 -52.05
N GLN A 35 4.50 -3.48 -52.27
CA GLN A 35 4.67 -2.16 -52.87
C GLN A 35 5.22 -1.15 -51.84
N LEU A 36 4.73 -1.17 -50.60
CA LEU A 36 5.30 -0.42 -49.47
C LEU A 36 6.77 -0.78 -49.22
N VAL A 37 7.10 -2.08 -49.16
CA VAL A 37 8.47 -2.56 -48.99
C VAL A 37 9.36 -2.13 -50.16
N ARG A 38 8.90 -2.27 -51.42
CA ARG A 38 9.67 -1.80 -52.59
C ARG A 38 9.87 -0.27 -52.62
N SER A 39 8.92 0.51 -52.10
CA SER A 39 9.07 1.96 -51.95
C SER A 39 9.98 2.35 -50.78
N LEU A 40 9.91 1.65 -49.65
CA LEU A 40 10.84 1.80 -48.52
C LEU A 40 12.27 1.41 -48.89
N VAL A 41 12.48 0.34 -49.66
CA VAL A 41 13.81 -0.09 -50.13
C VAL A 41 14.40 0.91 -51.12
N ARG A 42 13.61 1.47 -52.05
CA ARG A 42 14.05 2.55 -52.94
C ARG A 42 14.38 3.81 -52.17
N PHE A 43 13.48 4.27 -51.30
CA PHE A 43 13.73 5.38 -50.39
C PHE A 43 15.02 5.18 -49.60
N TRP A 44 15.24 4.00 -49.01
CA TRP A 44 16.45 3.68 -48.24
C TRP A 44 17.72 3.71 -49.09
N ARG A 45 17.70 3.16 -50.32
CA ARG A 45 18.83 3.20 -51.26
C ARG A 45 19.17 4.63 -51.72
N GLU A 46 18.17 5.46 -52.01
CA GLU A 46 18.35 6.77 -52.65
C GLU A 46 18.58 7.92 -51.65
N ARG A 47 17.78 7.99 -50.57
CA ARG A 47 17.72 9.13 -49.64
C ARG A 47 17.81 8.75 -48.17
N GLY A 48 17.16 7.66 -47.75
CA GLY A 48 17.05 7.22 -46.36
C GLY A 48 18.40 6.94 -45.72
N ARG A 49 19.32 6.22 -46.38
CA ARG A 49 20.69 6.02 -45.89
C ARG A 49 21.45 7.33 -45.70
N ARG A 50 21.33 8.28 -46.63
CA ARG A 50 22.00 9.59 -46.56
C ARG A 50 21.44 10.44 -45.42
N MET A 51 20.11 10.48 -45.25
CA MET A 51 19.47 11.18 -44.14
C MET A 51 19.75 10.51 -42.79
N ALA A 52 19.74 9.18 -42.70
CA ALA A 52 20.09 8.46 -41.48
C ALA A 52 21.57 8.69 -41.11
N PHE A 53 22.49 8.68 -42.07
CA PHE A 53 23.90 8.97 -41.84
C PHE A 53 24.14 10.44 -41.47
N ALA A 54 23.42 11.39 -42.09
CA ALA A 54 23.46 12.81 -41.70
C ALA A 54 22.86 13.06 -40.31
N ALA A 55 21.77 12.35 -39.95
CA ALA A 55 21.18 12.38 -38.62
C ALA A 55 22.13 11.76 -37.58
N LEU A 56 22.78 10.63 -37.88
CA LEU A 56 23.81 10.02 -37.04
C LEU A 56 25.04 10.91 -36.90
N LEU A 57 25.52 11.54 -37.97
CA LEU A 57 26.64 12.48 -37.92
C LEU A 57 26.29 13.73 -37.11
N SER A 58 25.10 14.30 -37.28
CA SER A 58 24.67 15.47 -36.51
C SER A 58 24.33 15.13 -35.06
N LEU A 59 23.84 13.91 -34.77
CA LEU A 59 23.72 13.38 -33.41
C LEU A 59 25.09 13.15 -32.77
N ALA A 60 26.03 12.51 -33.48
CA ALA A 60 27.40 12.28 -33.02
C ALA A 60 28.18 13.60 -32.84
N HIS A 61 27.94 14.59 -33.69
CA HIS A 61 28.53 15.93 -33.55
C HIS A 61 27.93 16.68 -32.36
N ARG A 62 26.60 16.65 -32.16
CA ARG A 62 25.94 17.19 -30.96
C ARG A 62 26.41 16.49 -29.68
N LEU A 63 26.55 15.16 -29.71
CA LEU A 63 27.12 14.37 -28.60
C LEU A 63 28.57 14.78 -28.35
N ARG A 64 29.42 14.86 -29.37
CA ARG A 64 30.83 15.30 -29.23
C ARG A 64 30.97 16.73 -28.71
N GLN A 65 30.08 17.64 -29.11
CA GLN A 65 30.04 19.01 -28.57
C GLN A 65 29.54 19.02 -27.11
N ASN A 66 28.56 18.18 -26.76
CA ASN A 66 28.02 18.06 -25.40
C ASN A 66 28.97 17.32 -24.44
N LEU A 67 29.78 16.39 -24.93
CA LEU A 67 30.81 15.64 -24.21
C LEU A 67 32.14 16.42 -24.07
N THR A 68 32.07 17.74 -23.98
CA THR A 68 33.22 18.57 -23.61
C THR A 68 33.33 18.65 -22.08
N TYR A 69 34.55 18.60 -21.54
CA TYR A 69 34.82 18.62 -20.09
C TYR A 69 34.08 19.77 -19.37
N ASN A 70 34.11 20.96 -19.97
CA ASN A 70 33.45 22.17 -19.46
C ASN A 70 31.90 22.10 -19.46
N ARG A 71 31.29 21.20 -20.26
CA ARG A 71 29.84 20.95 -20.23
C ARG A 71 29.47 19.81 -19.27
N LEU A 72 30.26 18.75 -19.21
CA LEU A 72 30.03 17.64 -18.27
C LEU A 72 30.19 18.07 -16.80
N LEU A 73 31.11 19.01 -16.53
CA LEU A 73 31.25 19.67 -15.23
C LEU A 73 30.41 20.94 -15.07
N SER A 74 29.48 21.22 -15.99
CA SER A 74 28.61 22.40 -15.84
C SER A 74 27.66 22.24 -14.66
N PHE A 75 27.35 23.37 -14.02
CA PHE A 75 26.53 23.43 -12.80
C PHE A 75 25.24 22.56 -12.80
N PRO A 76 24.44 22.47 -13.89
CA PRO A 76 23.24 21.63 -13.91
C PRO A 76 23.56 20.14 -13.92
N HIS A 77 24.66 19.72 -14.56
CA HIS A 77 25.09 18.33 -14.58
C HIS A 77 25.62 17.92 -13.20
N LEU A 78 26.34 18.81 -12.50
CA LEU A 78 26.69 18.62 -11.09
C LEU A 78 25.43 18.48 -10.21
N LEU A 79 24.45 19.36 -10.39
CA LEU A 79 23.19 19.32 -9.64
C LEU A 79 22.42 18.01 -9.90
N VAL A 80 22.35 17.55 -11.15
CA VAL A 80 21.77 16.25 -11.52
C VAL A 80 22.55 15.09 -10.90
N ALA A 81 23.89 15.14 -10.88
CA ALA A 81 24.70 14.10 -10.23
C ALA A 81 24.45 14.05 -8.72
N VAL A 82 24.35 15.19 -8.03
CA VAL A 82 23.98 15.24 -6.61
C VAL A 82 22.57 14.68 -6.40
N TRP A 83 21.61 15.00 -7.29
CA TRP A 83 20.27 14.40 -7.27
C TRP A 83 20.29 12.87 -7.40
N VAL A 84 21.09 12.32 -8.31
CA VAL A 84 21.26 10.87 -8.45
C VAL A 84 21.83 10.27 -7.15
N VAL A 85 22.81 10.90 -6.52
CA VAL A 85 23.35 10.44 -5.22
C VAL A 85 22.31 10.52 -4.10
N VAL A 86 21.51 11.59 -4.02
CA VAL A 86 20.43 11.77 -3.02
C VAL A 86 19.31 10.73 -3.21
N LEU A 87 18.96 10.39 -4.45
CA LEU A 87 17.99 9.35 -4.77
C LEU A 87 18.55 7.95 -4.46
N LEU A 88 19.80 7.65 -4.83
CA LEU A 88 20.47 6.39 -4.46
C LEU A 88 20.59 6.22 -2.94
N TRP A 89 20.86 7.30 -2.22
CA TRP A 89 20.89 7.30 -0.76
C TRP A 89 19.54 6.91 -0.16
N GLY A 90 18.46 7.62 -0.49
CA GLY A 90 17.15 7.37 0.14
C GLY A 90 16.42 6.13 -0.38
N GLU A 91 16.45 5.88 -1.69
CA GLU A 91 15.69 4.79 -2.31
C GLU A 91 16.45 3.44 -2.35
N ARG A 92 17.75 3.41 -2.01
CA ARG A 92 18.56 2.17 -2.01
C ARG A 92 19.44 2.00 -0.76
N TRP A 93 20.38 2.90 -0.51
CA TRP A 93 21.37 2.71 0.58
C TRP A 93 20.74 2.78 1.97
N ALA A 94 19.75 3.65 2.19
CA ALA A 94 19.05 3.76 3.47
C ALA A 94 18.35 2.45 3.87
N PHE A 95 17.68 1.78 2.92
CA PHE A 95 17.07 0.45 3.15
C PHE A 95 18.14 -0.61 3.38
N HIS A 96 19.21 -0.58 2.57
CA HIS A 96 20.30 -1.55 2.65
C HIS A 96 20.95 -1.52 4.05
N SER A 97 21.53 -0.40 4.47
CA SER A 97 22.25 -0.28 5.74
C SER A 97 21.35 -0.43 6.98
N LYS A 98 20.03 -0.20 6.85
CA LYS A 98 19.09 -0.47 7.94
C LYS A 98 18.93 -1.96 8.18
N VAL A 99 18.68 -2.74 7.13
CA VAL A 99 18.54 -4.20 7.25
C VAL A 99 19.88 -4.87 7.54
N GLU A 100 20.99 -4.36 6.98
CA GLU A 100 22.36 -4.81 7.25
C GLU A 100 22.68 -4.82 8.75
N SER A 101 22.29 -3.77 9.48
CA SER A 101 22.53 -3.67 10.93
C SER A 101 21.83 -4.75 11.76
N CYS A 102 20.78 -5.36 11.21
CA CYS A 102 19.99 -6.44 11.82
C CYS A 102 20.52 -7.85 11.49
N HIS A 103 21.64 -7.96 10.74
CA HIS A 103 22.23 -9.24 10.38
C HIS A 103 22.46 -10.11 11.60
N TRP A 104 22.08 -11.39 11.52
CA TRP A 104 22.01 -12.33 12.64
C TRP A 104 23.25 -12.33 13.55
N SER A 105 24.44 -12.27 12.96
CA SER A 105 25.72 -12.24 13.69
C SER A 105 25.97 -10.98 14.55
N SER A 106 25.15 -9.92 14.45
CA SER A 106 25.29 -8.71 15.27
C SER A 106 24.60 -8.83 16.63
N TRP A 107 23.71 -9.82 16.81
CA TRP A 107 22.88 -9.94 18.02
C TRP A 107 22.61 -11.37 18.52
N GLU A 108 22.70 -12.40 17.67
CA GLU A 108 22.57 -13.80 18.09
C GLU A 108 23.68 -14.17 19.09
N LYS A 109 23.28 -14.80 20.20
CA LYS A 109 24.18 -15.26 21.27
C LYS A 109 23.96 -16.75 21.53
N TRP A 110 24.46 -17.57 20.60
CA TRP A 110 24.41 -19.03 20.70
C TRP A 110 25.80 -19.63 20.95
N PRO A 111 25.90 -20.85 21.49
CA PRO A 111 27.17 -21.56 21.63
C PRO A 111 27.90 -21.72 20.28
N ALA A 112 29.23 -21.84 20.33
CA ALA A 112 30.03 -22.08 19.12
C ALA A 112 29.60 -23.38 18.42
N GLY A 113 29.37 -23.30 17.10
CA GLY A 113 28.88 -24.43 16.30
C GLY A 113 27.35 -24.61 16.28
N ALA A 114 26.59 -23.76 16.97
CA ALA A 114 25.12 -23.77 16.89
C ALA A 114 24.62 -23.38 15.48
N GLU A 115 23.70 -24.17 14.92
CA GLU A 115 22.89 -23.81 13.75
C GLU A 115 21.47 -23.39 14.19
N PRO A 116 21.21 -22.11 14.51
CA PRO A 116 19.86 -21.67 14.83
C PRO A 116 18.97 -21.67 13.57
N HIS A 117 17.70 -22.02 13.75
CA HIS A 117 16.68 -21.82 12.72
C HIS A 117 16.20 -20.37 12.76
N ARG A 118 16.29 -19.67 11.64
CA ARG A 118 16.08 -18.23 11.57
C ARG A 118 14.72 -17.87 10.99
N VAL A 119 13.93 -17.11 11.75
CA VAL A 119 12.55 -16.74 11.41
C VAL A 119 12.42 -15.22 11.33
N ALA A 120 11.72 -14.70 10.32
CA ALA A 120 11.27 -13.32 10.31
C ALA A 120 9.73 -13.25 10.43
N LEU A 121 9.24 -12.43 11.34
CA LEU A 121 7.81 -12.14 11.52
C LEU A 121 7.49 -10.79 10.90
N VAL A 122 6.53 -10.77 10.00
CA VAL A 122 6.10 -9.59 9.24
C VAL A 122 4.64 -9.29 9.59
N ALA A 123 4.41 -8.25 10.39
CA ALA A 123 3.06 -7.82 10.74
C ALA A 123 2.56 -6.70 9.82
N ASP A 124 1.24 -6.68 9.62
CA ASP A 124 0.44 -5.60 9.02
C ASP A 124 1.10 -4.96 7.78
N PRO A 125 1.43 -5.75 6.72
CA PRO A 125 1.86 -5.18 5.44
C PRO A 125 0.73 -4.36 4.80
N GLN A 126 -0.52 -4.73 5.09
CA GLN A 126 -1.76 -3.98 4.90
C GLN A 126 -1.76 -3.18 3.60
N LEU A 127 -1.82 -3.91 2.49
CA LEU A 127 -1.78 -3.33 1.16
C LEU A 127 -2.93 -2.36 0.97
N ILE A 128 -2.59 -1.07 0.88
CA ILE A 128 -3.58 0.00 0.78
C ILE A 128 -4.30 0.00 -0.57
N ASP A 129 -5.51 0.54 -0.55
CA ASP A 129 -6.52 0.38 -1.58
C ASP A 129 -7.56 1.56 -1.52
N PRO A 130 -8.71 1.48 -2.22
CA PRO A 130 -9.78 2.48 -2.15
C PRO A 130 -10.60 2.51 -0.84
N HIS A 131 -10.47 1.51 0.04
CA HIS A 131 -11.00 1.49 1.40
C HIS A 131 -10.06 2.26 2.35
N SER A 132 -8.73 2.18 2.20
CA SER A 132 -7.75 2.93 3.01
C SER A 132 -8.01 4.44 3.10
N TYR A 133 -8.38 5.04 1.97
CA TYR A 133 -8.60 6.49 1.86
C TYR A 133 -9.89 6.82 1.09
N PRO A 134 -11.06 6.61 1.72
CA PRO A 134 -12.34 6.67 1.03
C PRO A 134 -12.62 8.04 0.40
N GLY A 135 -12.69 8.06 -0.93
CA GLY A 135 -12.93 9.27 -1.72
C GLY A 135 -11.68 9.98 -2.24
N ARG A 136 -10.46 9.45 -2.01
CA ARG A 136 -9.23 9.97 -2.63
C ARG A 136 -9.35 9.89 -4.18
N PRO A 137 -9.22 11.00 -4.93
CA PRO A 137 -9.45 11.00 -6.37
C PRO A 137 -8.28 10.37 -7.15
N TRP A 138 -8.53 10.05 -8.42
CA TRP A 138 -7.46 9.83 -9.40
C TRP A 138 -6.76 11.16 -9.71
N PRO A 139 -5.42 11.21 -9.87
CA PRO A 139 -4.46 10.10 -9.82
C PRO A 139 -3.87 9.83 -8.43
N LEU A 140 -4.28 10.57 -7.38
CA LEU A 140 -3.67 10.47 -6.05
C LEU A 140 -3.80 9.08 -5.42
N ASN A 141 -4.93 8.39 -5.61
CA ASN A 141 -5.13 7.06 -5.05
C ASN A 141 -4.13 6.01 -5.58
N PRO A 142 -4.05 5.72 -6.90
CA PRO A 142 -3.08 4.77 -7.43
C PRO A 142 -1.61 5.20 -7.22
N LEU A 143 -1.33 6.51 -7.19
CA LEU A 143 0.01 7.00 -6.85
C LEU A 143 0.40 6.65 -5.40
N THR A 144 -0.55 6.71 -4.46
CA THR A 144 -0.29 6.34 -3.05
C THR A 144 0.02 4.84 -2.95
N MET A 145 -0.78 3.99 -3.60
CA MET A 145 -0.55 2.54 -3.67
C MET A 145 0.83 2.23 -4.26
N LEU A 146 1.20 2.86 -5.38
CA LEU A 146 2.52 2.66 -6.00
C LEU A 146 3.67 3.04 -5.05
N ILE A 147 3.52 4.11 -4.29
CA ILE A 147 4.52 4.58 -3.31
C ILE A 147 4.69 3.57 -2.15
N THR A 148 3.58 3.07 -1.59
CA THR A 148 3.61 2.11 -0.48
C THR A 148 4.07 0.72 -0.93
N ASP A 149 3.60 0.25 -2.08
CA ASP A 149 4.02 -1.03 -2.68
C ASP A 149 5.52 -1.03 -2.97
N ASN A 150 6.08 0.09 -3.44
CA ASN A 150 7.53 0.24 -3.64
C ASN A 150 8.32 0.30 -2.34
N TYR A 151 7.77 0.88 -1.27
CA TYR A 151 8.37 0.82 0.06
C TYR A 151 8.44 -0.64 0.55
N LEU A 152 7.32 -1.36 0.52
CA LEU A 152 7.23 -2.76 0.93
C LEU A 152 8.17 -3.65 0.11
N ARG A 153 8.16 -3.50 -1.23
CA ARG A 153 9.04 -4.25 -2.14
C ARG A 153 10.52 -3.99 -1.85
N ARG A 154 10.93 -2.76 -1.52
CA ARG A 154 12.31 -2.46 -1.11
C ARG A 154 12.67 -3.10 0.23
N SER A 155 11.84 -2.90 1.25
CA SER A 155 12.04 -3.45 2.59
C SER A 155 12.14 -4.97 2.58
N TYR A 156 11.18 -5.65 1.94
CA TYR A 156 11.14 -7.10 1.85
C TYR A 156 12.27 -7.69 1.00
N ASN A 157 12.65 -7.04 -0.11
CA ASN A 157 13.81 -7.49 -0.88
C ASN A 157 15.11 -7.39 -0.08
N GLN A 158 15.32 -6.33 0.72
CA GLN A 158 16.50 -6.27 1.60
C GLN A 158 16.47 -7.36 2.68
N LEU A 159 15.31 -7.59 3.31
CA LEU A 159 15.11 -8.69 4.27
C LEU A 159 15.48 -10.04 3.63
N GLN A 160 14.94 -10.36 2.46
CA GLN A 160 15.26 -11.59 1.72
C GLN A 160 16.74 -11.71 1.38
N TRP A 161 17.33 -10.66 0.80
CA TRP A 161 18.66 -10.74 0.19
C TRP A 161 19.80 -10.68 1.23
N GLN A 162 19.62 -9.95 2.32
CA GLN A 162 20.66 -9.78 3.34
C GLN A 162 20.51 -10.75 4.50
N LEU A 163 19.27 -11.02 4.93
CA LEU A 163 19.02 -11.86 6.11
C LEU A 163 18.72 -13.31 5.72
N ASN A 164 18.15 -13.56 4.53
CA ASN A 164 17.86 -14.91 4.00
C ASN A 164 17.30 -15.87 5.08
N PRO A 165 16.20 -15.51 5.78
CA PRO A 165 15.64 -16.33 6.85
C PRO A 165 15.17 -17.69 6.31
N ASP A 166 15.24 -18.71 7.15
CA ASP A 166 14.71 -20.04 6.85
C ASP A 166 13.17 -19.98 6.81
N SER A 167 12.53 -19.33 7.78
CA SER A 167 11.06 -19.19 7.81
C SER A 167 10.60 -17.73 7.80
N ILE A 168 9.45 -17.48 7.17
CA ILE A 168 8.71 -16.22 7.32
C ILE A 168 7.27 -16.52 7.69
N PHE A 169 6.79 -15.81 8.72
CA PHE A 169 5.38 -15.74 9.07
C PHE A 169 4.86 -14.33 8.84
N PHE A 170 3.68 -14.22 8.23
CA PHE A 170 2.89 -13.00 8.29
C PHE A 170 1.91 -13.08 9.46
N LEU A 171 1.72 -11.97 10.18
CA LEU A 171 0.89 -11.91 11.40
C LEU A 171 -0.42 -11.15 11.15
N GLY A 172 -1.14 -11.50 10.09
CA GLY A 172 -2.40 -10.85 9.70
C GLY A 172 -2.26 -9.51 8.98
N ASP A 173 -3.42 -8.93 8.71
CA ASP A 173 -3.66 -7.71 7.91
C ASP A 173 -2.80 -7.64 6.65
N LEU A 174 -3.03 -8.61 5.76
CA LEU A 174 -2.36 -8.66 4.46
C LEU A 174 -2.88 -7.55 3.53
N PHE A 175 -4.17 -7.26 3.60
CA PHE A 175 -4.88 -6.24 2.83
C PHE A 175 -5.59 -5.25 3.74
N ASP A 176 -5.78 -4.00 3.30
CA ASP A 176 -6.52 -3.01 4.10
C ASP A 176 -8.05 -3.14 3.93
N GLY A 177 -8.53 -3.54 2.75
CA GLY A 177 -9.94 -3.82 2.44
C GLY A 177 -10.24 -5.29 2.15
N GLY A 178 -9.46 -6.23 2.69
CA GLY A 178 -9.55 -7.66 2.38
C GLY A 178 -10.95 -8.26 2.54
N ARG A 179 -11.68 -7.84 3.59
CA ARG A 179 -13.08 -8.20 3.87
C ARG A 179 -14.14 -7.37 3.13
N GLU A 180 -13.76 -6.24 2.55
CA GLU A 180 -14.65 -5.21 2.02
C GLU A 180 -15.12 -5.49 0.58
N TRP A 181 -14.35 -6.31 -0.15
CA TRP A 181 -14.64 -6.61 -1.56
C TRP A 181 -15.48 -7.86 -1.71
N LYS A 182 -16.66 -7.70 -2.33
CA LYS A 182 -17.65 -8.77 -2.57
C LYS A 182 -17.02 -10.02 -3.19
N THR A 183 -17.35 -11.19 -2.66
CA THR A 183 -16.87 -12.49 -3.15
C THR A 183 -17.56 -12.93 -4.45
N ALA A 184 -16.95 -13.88 -5.17
CA ALA A 184 -17.60 -14.52 -6.34
C ALA A 184 -18.83 -15.36 -5.95
N HIS A 185 -18.77 -16.02 -4.79
CA HIS A 185 -19.77 -16.96 -4.28
C HIS A 185 -20.04 -16.74 -2.79
N GLY A 186 -21.14 -17.32 -2.31
CA GLY A 186 -21.60 -17.19 -0.93
C GLY A 186 -22.29 -15.85 -0.64
N GLU A 187 -22.86 -15.73 0.56
CA GLU A 187 -23.50 -14.50 0.99
C GLU A 187 -22.48 -13.39 1.29
N PHE A 188 -22.83 -12.16 0.94
CA PHE A 188 -22.04 -10.97 1.22
C PHE A 188 -22.98 -9.87 1.72
N GLN A 189 -23.54 -10.10 2.90
CA GLN A 189 -24.40 -9.16 3.62
C GLN A 189 -23.59 -8.58 4.79
N ASP A 190 -23.77 -7.29 5.08
CA ASP A 190 -23.15 -6.65 6.25
C ASP A 190 -23.98 -6.99 7.50
N PRO A 191 -23.36 -7.16 8.69
CA PRO A 191 -24.09 -7.50 9.91
C PRO A 191 -25.12 -6.43 10.29
N GLU A 192 -26.39 -6.82 10.52
CA GLU A 192 -27.47 -5.87 10.81
C GLU A 192 -27.27 -5.04 12.09
N TRP A 193 -26.57 -5.60 13.08
CA TRP A 193 -26.41 -5.03 14.43
C TRP A 193 -25.09 -4.26 14.62
N GLY A 194 -24.23 -4.22 13.59
CA GLY A 194 -22.99 -3.46 13.58
C GLY A 194 -22.87 -2.67 12.28
N PRO A 195 -23.27 -1.39 12.22
CA PRO A 195 -23.10 -0.62 11.01
C PRO A 195 -21.64 -0.18 10.85
N HIS A 196 -21.12 -0.20 9.62
CA HIS A 196 -19.85 0.43 9.24
C HIS A 196 -19.74 1.86 9.81
N PRO A 197 -18.52 2.34 10.11
CA PRO A 197 -18.27 3.73 10.48
C PRO A 197 -19.02 4.75 9.61
N LYS A 198 -19.58 5.80 10.23
CA LYS A 198 -20.40 6.81 9.55
C LYS A 198 -19.68 7.50 8.36
N SER A 199 -18.35 7.52 8.39
CA SER A 199 -17.47 7.97 7.31
C SER A 199 -17.57 7.12 6.04
N GLU A 200 -17.81 5.82 6.18
CA GLU A 200 -17.76 4.79 5.13
C GLU A 200 -19.12 4.46 4.54
N GLN A 201 -20.20 4.55 5.32
CA GLN A 201 -21.57 4.22 4.90
C GLN A 201 -21.98 4.83 3.54
N LYS A 202 -21.52 6.06 3.26
CA LYS A 202 -21.76 6.77 1.98
C LYS A 202 -21.05 6.16 0.77
N TYR A 203 -20.04 5.31 0.98
CA TYR A 203 -19.25 4.65 -0.04
C TYR A 203 -19.64 3.19 -0.27
N LEU A 204 -20.24 2.48 0.71
CA LEU A 204 -20.62 1.06 0.60
C LEU A 204 -21.36 0.73 -0.71
N LYS A 205 -22.40 1.51 -1.05
CA LYS A 205 -23.17 1.34 -2.30
C LYS A 205 -22.31 1.50 -3.57
N LYS A 206 -21.26 2.31 -3.52
CA LYS A 206 -20.28 2.43 -4.62
C LYS A 206 -19.32 1.23 -4.59
N TRP A 207 -18.81 0.85 -3.43
CA TRP A 207 -17.90 -0.28 -3.26
C TRP A 207 -18.53 -1.59 -3.74
N HIS A 208 -19.70 -1.98 -3.23
CA HIS A 208 -20.43 -3.20 -3.64
C HIS A 208 -20.82 -3.24 -5.13
N LYS A 209 -20.81 -2.09 -5.81
CA LYS A 209 -21.03 -1.98 -7.27
C LYS A 209 -19.74 -1.99 -8.08
N THR A 210 -18.62 -1.53 -7.53
CA THR A 210 -17.37 -1.25 -8.27
C THR A 210 -16.29 -2.28 -7.99
N TYR A 211 -16.24 -2.80 -6.76
CA TYR A 211 -15.21 -3.70 -6.26
C TYR A 211 -15.86 -5.01 -5.81
N GLY A 212 -15.23 -6.10 -6.21
CA GLY A 212 -15.65 -7.47 -5.92
C GLY A 212 -14.47 -8.41 -6.20
N GLU A 213 -14.75 -9.69 -6.43
CA GLU A 213 -13.72 -10.73 -6.51
C GLU A 213 -12.55 -10.35 -7.42
N TRP A 214 -12.84 -9.85 -8.62
CA TRP A 214 -11.80 -9.52 -9.59
C TRP A 214 -10.88 -8.36 -9.14
N TYR A 215 -11.37 -7.48 -8.27
CA TYR A 215 -10.54 -6.45 -7.64
C TYR A 215 -9.68 -7.06 -6.51
N TRP A 216 -10.27 -7.86 -5.62
CA TRP A 216 -9.53 -8.58 -4.58
C TRP A 216 -8.42 -9.48 -5.16
N LEU A 217 -8.66 -10.13 -6.30
CA LEU A 217 -7.65 -10.92 -7.01
C LEU A 217 -6.48 -10.08 -7.57
N GLN A 218 -6.70 -8.81 -7.90
CA GLN A 218 -5.60 -7.90 -8.24
C GLN A 218 -4.74 -7.57 -7.00
N GLU A 219 -5.36 -7.52 -5.82
CA GLU A 219 -4.65 -7.26 -4.56
C GLU A 219 -3.87 -8.50 -4.14
N TYR A 220 -4.46 -9.69 -4.25
CA TYR A 220 -3.74 -10.95 -4.13
C TYR A 220 -2.54 -11.01 -5.10
N ALA A 221 -2.71 -10.56 -6.35
CA ALA A 221 -1.61 -10.47 -7.31
C ALA A 221 -0.55 -9.42 -6.93
N ARG A 222 -0.92 -8.28 -6.32
CA ARG A 222 0.01 -7.29 -5.74
C ARG A 222 0.81 -7.91 -4.58
N PHE A 223 0.15 -8.59 -3.66
CA PHE A 223 0.79 -9.33 -2.56
C PHE A 223 1.74 -10.40 -3.10
N GLY A 224 1.29 -11.15 -4.10
CA GLY A 224 2.09 -12.11 -4.84
C GLY A 224 3.37 -11.49 -5.43
N ASP A 225 3.27 -10.34 -6.10
CA ASP A 225 4.46 -9.67 -6.66
C ASP A 225 5.42 -9.09 -5.61
N ILE A 226 4.91 -8.57 -4.50
CA ILE A 226 5.73 -7.94 -3.46
C ILE A 226 6.41 -8.99 -2.57
N PHE A 227 5.74 -10.10 -2.24
CA PHE A 227 6.18 -11.05 -1.22
C PHE A 227 6.43 -12.47 -1.76
N LEU A 228 5.48 -13.07 -2.47
CA LEU A 228 5.58 -14.47 -2.90
C LEU A 228 6.57 -14.68 -4.05
N ASN A 229 6.55 -13.80 -5.06
CA ASN A 229 7.43 -13.87 -6.22
C ASN A 229 8.92 -13.71 -5.85
N PRO A 230 9.33 -12.73 -5.01
CA PRO A 230 10.70 -12.66 -4.52
C PRO A 230 11.09 -13.87 -3.67
N TRP A 231 10.18 -14.38 -2.84
CA TRP A 231 10.41 -15.60 -2.06
C TRP A 231 10.72 -16.80 -2.95
N VAL A 232 9.88 -17.09 -3.94
CA VAL A 232 10.06 -18.21 -4.89
C VAL A 232 11.36 -18.05 -5.68
N LYS A 233 11.65 -16.84 -6.20
CA LYS A 233 12.89 -16.55 -6.95
C LYS A 233 14.15 -16.77 -6.10
N ALA A 234 14.15 -16.33 -4.84
CA ALA A 234 15.27 -16.54 -3.91
C ALA A 234 15.42 -18.01 -3.47
N GLY A 235 14.34 -18.80 -3.54
CA GLY A 235 14.37 -20.25 -3.31
C GLY A 235 14.91 -21.04 -4.51
N ALA A 236 14.53 -20.68 -5.73
CA ALA A 236 14.90 -21.42 -6.95
C ALA A 236 16.41 -21.48 -7.23
N GLY A 237 17.20 -20.54 -6.69
CA GLY A 237 18.67 -20.55 -6.75
C GLY A 237 19.37 -21.35 -5.64
N GLN A 238 18.63 -21.80 -4.61
CA GLN A 238 19.15 -22.64 -3.53
C GLN A 238 18.76 -24.09 -3.82
N GLY A 239 19.77 -24.94 -4.06
CA GLY A 239 19.56 -26.32 -4.52
C GLY A 239 18.73 -27.21 -3.58
N VAL A 240 18.39 -28.41 -4.06
CA VAL A 240 17.41 -29.38 -3.52
C VAL A 240 17.59 -29.76 -2.02
N GLY A 241 18.67 -29.37 -1.36
CA GLY A 241 18.98 -29.70 0.03
C GLY A 241 18.32 -28.83 1.13
N LYS A 242 17.55 -27.79 0.84
CA LYS A 242 16.95 -26.90 1.85
C LYS A 242 15.43 -27.08 2.08
N ASN A 243 15.04 -28.25 2.57
CA ASN A 243 13.69 -28.50 3.11
C ASN A 243 13.32 -27.64 4.34
N ARG A 244 14.25 -26.81 4.87
CA ARG A 244 14.00 -25.88 5.98
C ARG A 244 13.19 -24.65 5.60
N ARG A 245 13.10 -24.29 4.30
CA ARG A 245 12.62 -22.95 3.89
C ARG A 245 11.09 -22.86 3.77
N LYS A 246 10.42 -22.08 4.64
CA LYS A 246 8.93 -21.97 4.70
C LYS A 246 8.44 -20.51 4.69
N LEU A 247 7.45 -20.18 3.85
CA LEU A 247 6.68 -18.93 3.95
C LEU A 247 5.24 -19.27 4.31
N ILE A 248 4.74 -18.63 5.36
CA ILE A 248 3.42 -18.88 5.95
C ILE A 248 2.70 -17.55 6.05
N ALA A 249 1.66 -17.36 5.24
CA ALA A 249 0.80 -16.17 5.25
C ALA A 249 -0.66 -16.52 5.54
N SER A 250 -0.91 -17.66 6.20
CA SER A 250 -2.26 -18.17 6.46
C SER A 250 -2.93 -17.58 7.71
N LEU A 251 -2.23 -16.79 8.52
CA LEU A 251 -2.82 -16.13 9.69
C LEU A 251 -3.48 -14.81 9.22
N PRO A 252 -4.82 -14.70 9.23
CA PRO A 252 -5.53 -13.48 8.84
C PRO A 252 -5.57 -12.45 9.98
N GLY A 253 -5.80 -11.18 9.63
CA GLY A 253 -6.20 -10.14 10.57
C GLY A 253 -7.61 -9.59 10.40
N ASN A 254 -7.95 -8.53 11.15
CA ASN A 254 -9.29 -7.93 11.11
C ASN A 254 -9.60 -7.26 9.76
N HIS A 255 -8.61 -6.75 9.04
CA HIS A 255 -8.81 -6.19 7.70
C HIS A 255 -8.96 -7.30 6.64
N ASP A 256 -8.42 -8.49 6.88
CA ASP A 256 -8.58 -9.65 5.99
C ASP A 256 -9.98 -10.30 6.11
N LEU A 257 -10.46 -10.55 7.34
CA LEU A 257 -11.71 -11.31 7.60
C LEU A 257 -12.80 -10.56 8.37
N GLY A 258 -12.42 -9.56 9.17
CA GLY A 258 -13.23 -9.03 10.27
C GLY A 258 -12.95 -9.77 11.59
N PHE A 259 -13.83 -9.63 12.57
CA PHE A 259 -13.62 -10.14 13.92
C PHE A 259 -14.89 -10.79 14.50
N GLY A 260 -14.73 -11.93 15.19
CA GLY A 260 -15.79 -12.58 15.95
C GLY A 260 -16.91 -13.18 15.10
N ASP A 261 -18.15 -13.06 15.58
CA ASP A 261 -19.37 -13.52 14.92
C ASP A 261 -19.80 -12.66 13.71
N GLN A 262 -19.10 -11.54 13.47
CA GLN A 262 -19.33 -10.65 12.33
C GLN A 262 -18.50 -11.04 11.09
N ILE A 263 -17.73 -12.13 11.13
CA ILE A 263 -16.94 -12.62 9.99
C ILE A 263 -17.86 -13.19 8.91
N LYS A 264 -17.75 -12.66 7.68
CA LYS A 264 -18.48 -13.16 6.51
C LYS A 264 -17.87 -14.50 6.08
N VAL A 265 -18.62 -15.60 6.19
CA VAL A 265 -18.15 -16.96 5.83
C VAL A 265 -17.58 -17.03 4.40
N SER A 266 -18.18 -16.31 3.45
CA SER A 266 -17.68 -16.21 2.08
C SER A 266 -16.29 -15.58 1.98
N VAL A 267 -15.99 -14.57 2.82
CA VAL A 267 -14.69 -13.89 2.89
C VAL A 267 -13.64 -14.82 3.51
N ARG A 268 -13.98 -15.52 4.60
CA ARG A 268 -13.12 -16.56 5.18
C ARG A 268 -12.76 -17.62 4.14
N ASN A 269 -13.78 -18.24 3.55
CA ASN A 269 -13.57 -19.31 2.59
C ASN A 269 -12.74 -18.82 1.38
N ARG A 270 -12.87 -17.56 0.96
CA ARG A 270 -11.96 -16.95 -0.02
C ARG A 270 -10.52 -16.88 0.50
N PHE A 271 -10.29 -16.28 1.66
CA PHE A 271 -8.95 -16.15 2.23
C PHE A 271 -8.25 -17.51 2.36
N GLU A 272 -8.92 -18.51 2.94
CA GLU A 272 -8.36 -19.85 3.15
C GLU A 272 -8.04 -20.57 1.83
N ASN A 273 -8.84 -20.37 0.77
CA ASN A 273 -8.53 -20.91 -0.56
C ASN A 273 -7.23 -20.36 -1.18
N TYR A 274 -6.79 -19.16 -0.80
CA TYR A 274 -5.61 -18.49 -1.38
C TYR A 274 -4.38 -18.46 -0.46
N PHE A 275 -4.58 -18.53 0.86
CA PHE A 275 -3.53 -18.45 1.88
C PHE A 275 -3.40 -19.71 2.75
N GLY A 276 -4.38 -20.62 2.70
CA GLY A 276 -4.48 -21.79 3.56
C GLY A 276 -5.22 -21.50 4.88
N GLU A 277 -5.44 -22.57 5.65
CA GLU A 277 -6.18 -22.53 6.92
C GLU A 277 -5.56 -21.59 7.97
N GLY A 278 -6.42 -20.83 8.66
CA GLY A 278 -6.01 -19.89 9.71
C GLY A 278 -5.43 -20.58 10.94
N ASN A 279 -6.14 -21.60 11.42
CA ASN A 279 -5.77 -22.38 12.60
C ASN A 279 -4.88 -23.55 12.20
N ARG A 280 -3.58 -23.47 12.51
CA ARG A 280 -2.59 -24.45 12.06
C ARG A 280 -1.41 -24.57 13.00
N VAL A 281 -0.93 -25.80 13.15
CA VAL A 281 0.29 -26.13 13.91
C VAL A 281 1.45 -26.39 12.94
N ASP A 282 2.61 -25.77 13.19
CA ASP A 282 3.83 -25.87 12.38
C ASP A 282 5.04 -26.19 13.27
N VAL A 283 5.68 -27.35 13.11
CA VAL A 283 6.96 -27.62 13.79
C VAL A 283 8.12 -27.02 12.98
N ILE A 284 8.88 -26.12 13.60
CA ILE A 284 9.98 -25.34 12.99
C ILE A 284 11.07 -25.12 14.05
N GLY A 285 12.33 -25.40 13.71
CA GLY A 285 13.46 -25.18 14.63
C GLY A 285 13.33 -25.90 15.99
N ASN A 286 12.68 -27.08 16.01
CA ASN A 286 12.30 -27.81 17.23
C ASN A 286 11.46 -26.97 18.22
N HIS A 287 10.61 -26.10 17.69
CA HIS A 287 9.53 -25.39 18.41
C HIS A 287 8.21 -25.69 17.72
N THR A 288 7.12 -25.71 18.49
CA THR A 288 5.76 -25.83 17.98
C THR A 288 5.19 -24.44 17.76
N PHE A 289 4.96 -24.02 16.51
CA PHE A 289 4.21 -22.80 16.23
C PHE A 289 2.72 -23.12 16.17
N VAL A 290 1.92 -22.49 17.02
CA VAL A 290 0.45 -22.57 16.95
C VAL A 290 -0.08 -21.23 16.46
N LYS A 291 -0.70 -21.22 15.29
CA LYS A 291 -1.43 -20.05 14.79
C LYS A 291 -2.89 -20.18 15.20
N GLN A 292 -3.42 -19.11 15.79
CA GLN A 292 -4.83 -18.97 16.11
C GLN A 292 -5.37 -17.75 15.35
N SER A 293 -6.23 -18.00 14.35
CA SER A 293 -7.09 -16.94 13.80
C SER A 293 -8.21 -16.65 14.80
N THR A 294 -8.70 -15.41 14.85
CA THR A 294 -9.74 -15.00 15.81
C THR A 294 -11.16 -15.40 15.39
N GLU A 295 -11.34 -16.70 15.08
CA GLU A 295 -12.63 -17.36 14.86
C GLU A 295 -13.17 -18.05 16.13
N LEU A 296 -12.80 -17.55 17.31
CA LEU A 296 -13.06 -18.16 18.62
C LEU A 296 -14.54 -18.16 19.07
N ARG A 297 -15.49 -18.16 18.13
CA ARG A 297 -16.91 -18.47 18.36
C ARG A 297 -17.48 -19.62 17.52
N PHE A 298 -16.79 -20.14 16.51
CA PHE A 298 -17.29 -21.33 15.77
C PHE A 298 -17.13 -22.66 16.51
N LEU A 299 -16.27 -22.72 17.55
CA LEU A 299 -16.09 -23.90 18.41
C LEU A 299 -17.15 -24.05 19.52
N ARG A 300 -18.27 -23.30 19.45
CA ARG A 300 -19.40 -23.44 20.39
C ARG A 300 -20.69 -23.98 19.77
N GLY A 301 -20.62 -24.41 18.52
CA GLY A 301 -21.62 -25.24 17.85
C GLY A 301 -22.81 -24.48 17.27
N GLU A 302 -22.69 -24.05 16.01
CA GLU A 302 -23.84 -23.98 15.11
C GLU A 302 -23.41 -24.13 13.63
N VAL A 303 -24.04 -25.12 12.99
CA VAL A 303 -24.17 -25.47 11.56
C VAL A 303 -22.96 -25.33 10.60
N GLN A 304 -22.57 -26.49 10.09
CA GLN A 304 -21.69 -26.75 8.95
C GLN A 304 -22.43 -26.56 7.61
N GLU A 305 -21.80 -25.94 6.60
CA GLU A 305 -22.13 -26.22 5.19
C GLU A 305 -20.97 -25.93 4.21
N GLY A 306 -20.34 -27.00 3.70
CA GLY A 306 -19.52 -27.04 2.46
C GLY A 306 -18.17 -26.27 2.40
N GLN A 307 -17.04 -26.83 1.95
CA GLN A 307 -16.79 -28.13 1.31
C GLN A 307 -15.37 -28.64 1.58
N PHE A 308 -15.24 -29.83 2.17
CA PHE A 308 -14.12 -30.74 1.90
C PHE A 308 -14.67 -32.16 1.74
N LYS A 309 -14.06 -32.97 0.86
CA LYS A 309 -14.49 -34.35 0.61
C LYS A 309 -14.03 -35.26 1.75
N HIS A 310 -14.93 -35.57 2.68
CA HIS A 310 -14.67 -36.54 3.74
C HIS A 310 -15.45 -37.84 3.52
N LYS A 311 -14.78 -38.97 3.81
CA LYS A 311 -15.39 -40.29 3.93
C LYS A 311 -16.28 -40.29 5.18
N ILE A 312 -17.54 -40.68 5.04
CA ILE A 312 -18.49 -40.74 6.16
C ILE A 312 -18.19 -41.97 7.01
N GLU A 313 -17.91 -41.76 8.29
CA GLU A 313 -18.03 -42.79 9.33
C GLU A 313 -19.08 -42.31 10.36
N GLU A 314 -19.87 -43.23 10.88
CA GLU A 314 -21.02 -42.92 11.73
C GLU A 314 -20.59 -42.33 13.08
N LEU A 315 -21.42 -41.44 13.64
CA LEU A 315 -21.11 -40.59 14.79
C LEU A 315 -20.59 -41.36 16.03
N GLU A 316 -21.04 -42.60 16.21
CA GLU A 316 -20.66 -43.49 17.32
C GLU A 316 -19.21 -44.02 17.23
N LYS A 317 -18.55 -43.85 16.07
CA LYS A 317 -17.16 -44.28 15.81
C LYS A 317 -16.19 -43.09 15.64
N ALA A 318 -16.70 -41.86 15.59
CA ALA A 318 -15.90 -40.66 15.42
C ALA A 318 -15.05 -40.39 16.68
N LYS A 319 -13.72 -40.59 16.57
CA LYS A 319 -12.78 -40.27 17.65
C LYS A 319 -12.40 -38.79 17.60
N PHE A 320 -12.72 -38.04 18.64
CA PHE A 320 -12.36 -36.64 18.78
C PHE A 320 -10.97 -36.42 19.43
N ASP A 321 -10.20 -37.50 19.62
CA ASP A 321 -8.84 -37.47 20.19
C ASP A 321 -7.75 -37.04 19.18
N ASP A 322 -8.13 -36.71 17.94
CA ASP A 322 -7.24 -36.30 16.84
C ASP A 322 -6.71 -34.86 17.00
N LYS A 323 -6.08 -34.57 18.14
CA LYS A 323 -4.77 -33.89 18.05
C LYS A 323 -3.83 -34.83 17.28
N PRO A 324 -2.78 -34.34 16.59
CA PRO A 324 -1.67 -35.20 16.22
C PRO A 324 -1.04 -35.72 17.52
N ASN A 325 -1.54 -36.86 17.97
CA ASN A 325 -1.21 -37.47 19.25
C ASN A 325 0.17 -38.09 19.09
N GLN A 326 1.21 -37.24 19.19
CA GLN A 326 2.54 -37.70 19.56
C GLN A 326 2.35 -38.32 20.94
N GLY A 327 2.08 -39.63 20.96
CA GLY A 327 1.46 -40.28 22.13
C GLY A 327 2.30 -40.10 23.39
N ASN A 328 1.64 -40.26 24.54
CA ASN A 328 2.00 -39.91 25.94
C ASN A 328 3.49 -39.97 26.43
N ASN A 329 4.44 -40.46 25.63
CA ASN A 329 5.88 -40.46 25.87
C ASN A 329 6.69 -39.55 24.92
N ALA A 330 6.06 -38.83 23.98
CA ALA A 330 6.75 -37.89 23.11
C ALA A 330 7.10 -36.59 23.86
N PRO A 331 8.32 -36.07 23.74
CA PRO A 331 8.74 -34.87 24.46
C PRO A 331 8.07 -33.60 23.90
N GLU A 332 7.42 -32.87 24.80
CA GLU A 332 6.70 -31.64 24.48
C GLU A 332 7.68 -30.52 24.09
N LEU A 333 7.67 -30.14 22.81
CA LEU A 333 8.49 -29.03 22.31
C LEU A 333 7.94 -27.69 22.84
N PRO A 334 8.80 -26.68 23.09
CA PRO A 334 8.37 -25.34 23.48
C PRO A 334 7.45 -24.72 22.42
N THR A 335 6.30 -24.21 22.87
CA THR A 335 5.26 -23.68 21.98
C THR A 335 5.36 -22.15 21.83
N ILE A 336 5.29 -21.69 20.59
CA ILE A 336 5.22 -20.27 20.22
C ILE A 336 3.81 -20.03 19.69
N LEU A 337 3.06 -19.17 20.36
CA LEU A 337 1.71 -18.77 19.96
C LEU A 337 1.80 -17.59 18.98
N LEU A 338 1.10 -17.70 17.85
CA LEU A 338 0.93 -16.61 16.88
C LEU A 338 -0.55 -16.23 16.81
N THR A 339 -0.87 -14.97 17.10
CA THR A 339 -2.18 -14.37 16.87
C THR A 339 -2.00 -13.15 15.95
N HIS A 340 -3.09 -12.64 15.37
CA HIS A 340 -3.07 -11.28 14.84
C HIS A 340 -3.40 -10.30 15.97
N VAL A 341 -4.62 -10.37 16.51
CA VAL A 341 -5.03 -9.54 17.64
C VAL A 341 -4.24 -9.95 18.91
N PRO A 342 -3.60 -9.01 19.62
CA PRO A 342 -2.82 -9.29 20.82
C PRO A 342 -3.64 -9.91 21.96
N LEU A 343 -2.99 -10.68 22.83
CA LEU A 343 -3.64 -11.29 24.00
C LEU A 343 -4.17 -10.22 24.98
N TYR A 344 -5.12 -10.57 25.83
CA TYR A 344 -5.63 -9.62 26.84
C TYR A 344 -4.54 -9.09 27.76
N ARG A 345 -4.65 -7.81 28.14
CA ARG A 345 -3.85 -7.14 29.17
C ARG A 345 -4.69 -6.07 29.87
N PRO A 346 -4.51 -5.80 31.17
CA PRO A 346 -5.22 -4.73 31.86
C PRO A 346 -5.02 -3.35 31.19
N PRO A 347 -6.04 -2.48 31.16
CA PRO A 347 -5.92 -1.14 30.58
C PRO A 347 -4.79 -0.33 31.23
N GLY A 348 -3.88 0.20 30.41
CA GLY A 348 -2.71 0.94 30.90
C GLY A 348 -1.46 0.09 31.19
N THR A 349 -1.45 -1.18 30.80
CA THR A 349 -0.21 -1.99 30.82
C THR A 349 0.82 -1.42 29.82
N PRO A 350 2.00 -0.93 30.27
CA PRO A 350 2.97 -0.27 29.40
C PRO A 350 3.66 -1.26 28.46
N CYS A 351 3.68 -0.92 27.17
CA CYS A 351 4.40 -1.65 26.11
C CYS A 351 5.94 -1.56 26.18
N GLY A 352 6.47 -0.68 27.01
CA GLY A 352 7.91 -0.47 27.17
C GLY A 352 8.54 0.54 26.20
N PRO A 353 9.87 0.69 26.24
CA PRO A 353 10.60 1.83 25.66
C PRO A 353 10.74 1.82 24.14
N LEU A 354 10.43 0.71 23.47
CA LEU A 354 10.56 0.56 22.02
C LEU A 354 9.32 1.02 21.24
N ARG A 355 8.20 1.32 21.91
CA ARG A 355 7.00 1.91 21.30
C ARG A 355 7.28 3.32 20.79
N GLU A 356 7.09 3.55 19.51
CA GLU A 356 7.47 4.79 18.83
C GLU A 356 6.45 5.92 19.04
N ARG A 357 5.15 5.64 18.82
CA ARG A 357 4.06 6.62 18.84
C ARG A 357 3.88 7.23 20.23
N SER A 358 4.05 6.40 21.26
CA SER A 358 3.89 6.75 22.66
C SER A 358 5.02 6.14 23.51
N PRO A 359 6.19 6.78 23.61
CA PRO A 359 7.25 6.32 24.51
C PRO A 359 6.80 6.41 25.99
N PRO A 360 7.33 5.55 26.88
CA PRO A 360 6.94 5.49 28.29
C PRO A 360 6.95 6.83 29.01
N THR A 361 5.99 6.99 29.91
CA THR A 361 5.94 8.11 30.85
C THR A 361 7.12 8.01 31.80
N LYS A 362 7.84 9.13 32.01
CA LYS A 362 9.01 9.16 32.89
C LYS A 362 8.57 8.91 34.34
N PRO A 363 9.14 7.92 35.05
CA PRO A 363 8.82 7.70 36.46
C PRO A 363 9.10 8.94 37.32
N PRO A 364 8.28 9.22 38.35
CA PRO A 364 8.59 10.19 39.39
C PRO A 364 9.95 9.95 40.04
N LYS A 365 10.57 11.02 40.57
CA LYS A 365 11.86 10.90 41.29
C LYS A 365 11.72 9.91 42.46
N GLY A 366 12.55 8.87 42.46
CA GLY A 366 12.55 7.80 43.46
C GLY A 366 11.87 6.50 43.04
N GLN A 367 11.09 6.50 41.95
CA GLN A 367 10.51 5.28 41.39
C GLN A 367 11.49 4.64 40.38
N THR A 368 11.79 3.35 40.56
CA THR A 368 12.64 2.54 39.67
C THR A 368 11.86 1.72 38.66
N THR A 369 10.57 1.46 38.91
CA THR A 369 9.66 0.73 38.02
C THR A 369 9.03 1.65 36.97
N PRO A 370 8.54 1.11 35.83
CA PRO A 370 7.69 1.87 34.92
C PRO A 370 6.45 2.43 35.61
N VAL A 371 5.90 3.52 35.08
CA VAL A 371 4.60 4.04 35.51
C VAL A 371 3.51 3.00 35.15
N PHE A 372 2.65 2.67 36.11
CA PHE A 372 1.51 1.78 35.91
C PHE A 372 0.29 2.33 36.70
N PRO A 373 -0.87 2.51 36.06
CA PRO A 373 -1.11 2.39 34.61
C PRO A 373 -0.45 3.54 33.81
N ASP A 374 0.12 3.21 32.65
CA ASP A 374 0.54 4.19 31.63
C ASP A 374 -0.33 4.03 30.38
N HIS A 375 -1.53 4.62 30.43
CA HIS A 375 -2.49 4.62 29.31
C HIS A 375 -1.95 5.24 28.02
N ARG A 376 -0.86 6.01 28.07
CA ARG A 376 -0.24 6.59 26.88
C ARG A 376 0.63 5.54 26.18
N ASN A 377 1.48 4.82 26.93
CA ASN A 377 2.37 3.79 26.40
C ASN A 377 1.68 2.42 26.20
N ALA A 378 0.49 2.20 26.74
CA ALA A 378 -0.28 0.98 26.54
C ALA A 378 -0.94 0.85 25.16
N ILE A 379 -1.35 -0.37 24.81
CA ILE A 379 -2.42 -0.63 23.83
C ILE A 379 -3.76 -0.25 24.50
N SER A 380 -4.64 0.45 23.80
CA SER A 380 -5.98 0.76 24.31
C SER A 380 -6.87 -0.46 24.29
N VAL A 381 -7.39 -0.90 25.44
CA VAL A 381 -8.38 -1.99 25.51
C VAL A 381 -9.73 -1.43 25.04
N SER A 382 -10.00 -1.55 23.74
CA SER A 382 -11.23 -1.14 23.08
C SER A 382 -11.43 -1.92 21.77
N GLY A 383 -12.63 -1.82 21.21
CA GLY A 383 -12.99 -2.41 19.93
C GLY A 383 -14.13 -1.65 19.26
N GLY A 384 -14.57 -2.13 18.11
CA GLY A 384 -15.61 -1.52 17.31
C GLY A 384 -16.21 -2.49 16.30
N TYR A 385 -16.68 -1.96 15.17
CA TYR A 385 -17.22 -2.78 14.09
C TYR A 385 -16.12 -3.67 13.47
N GLN A 386 -16.25 -4.99 13.59
CA GLN A 386 -15.30 -5.98 13.04
C GLN A 386 -13.82 -5.82 13.48
N TYR A 387 -13.52 -5.19 14.63
CA TYR A 387 -12.16 -5.16 15.20
C TYR A 387 -12.15 -5.08 16.74
N GLN A 388 -11.07 -5.55 17.36
CA GLN A 388 -10.72 -5.36 18.78
C GLN A 388 -9.20 -5.27 18.91
N ASN A 389 -8.68 -4.32 19.70
CA ASN A 389 -7.22 -4.10 19.80
C ASN A 389 -6.52 -5.14 20.72
N VAL A 390 -7.29 -5.92 21.48
CA VAL A 390 -6.83 -7.07 22.28
C VAL A 390 -7.97 -8.09 22.36
N LEU A 391 -7.63 -9.37 22.56
CA LEU A 391 -8.60 -10.43 22.85
C LEU A 391 -9.28 -10.24 24.22
N GLY A 392 -10.39 -10.93 24.45
CA GLY A 392 -11.03 -11.03 25.76
C GLY A 392 -10.14 -11.74 26.79
N GLU A 393 -10.30 -11.39 28.07
CA GLU A 393 -9.54 -11.95 29.20
C GLU A 393 -9.69 -13.47 29.28
N GLN A 394 -10.94 -13.95 29.41
CA GLN A 394 -11.23 -15.39 29.47
C GLN A 394 -10.83 -16.14 28.20
N ASP A 395 -10.95 -15.51 27.03
CA ASP A 395 -10.56 -16.13 25.75
C ASP A 395 -9.04 -16.31 25.68
N SER A 396 -8.28 -15.33 26.18
CA SER A 396 -6.81 -15.37 26.23
C SER A 396 -6.29 -16.42 27.20
N GLU A 397 -6.89 -16.51 28.40
CA GLU A 397 -6.60 -17.57 29.37
C GLU A 397 -6.91 -18.95 28.79
N THR A 398 -8.12 -19.12 28.24
CA THR A 398 -8.57 -20.39 27.64
C THR A 398 -7.69 -20.81 26.48
N LEU A 399 -7.24 -19.87 25.65
CA LEU A 399 -6.33 -20.11 24.54
C LEU A 399 -4.98 -20.64 25.04
N VAL A 400 -4.31 -19.90 25.94
CA VAL A 400 -3.00 -20.32 26.48
C VAL A 400 -3.09 -21.69 27.19
N GLN A 401 -4.14 -21.91 27.98
CA GLN A 401 -4.36 -23.17 28.70
C GLN A 401 -4.62 -24.35 27.75
N LYS A 402 -5.41 -24.17 26.67
CA LYS A 402 -5.68 -25.25 25.69
C LYS A 402 -4.49 -25.59 24.80
N VAL A 403 -3.65 -24.58 24.51
CA VAL A 403 -2.46 -24.73 23.67
C VAL A 403 -1.38 -25.49 24.44
N GLY A 404 -1.09 -25.10 25.69
CA GLY A 404 -0.07 -25.73 26.53
C GLY A 404 1.37 -25.34 26.16
N ASN A 405 2.26 -25.39 27.15
CA ASN A 405 3.70 -25.13 27.03
C ASN A 405 4.08 -23.86 26.22
N VAL A 406 3.28 -22.79 26.32
CA VAL A 406 3.52 -21.54 25.59
C VAL A 406 4.69 -20.79 26.23
N VAL A 407 5.82 -20.73 25.54
CA VAL A 407 7.04 -20.02 26.01
C VAL A 407 7.13 -18.58 25.48
N HIS A 408 6.39 -18.26 24.43
CA HIS A 408 6.33 -16.92 23.84
C HIS A 408 5.07 -16.75 22.99
N ALA A 409 4.57 -15.52 22.89
CA ALA A 409 3.51 -15.15 21.96
C ALA A 409 3.95 -13.99 21.04
N PHE A 410 3.47 -13.98 19.81
CA PHE A 410 3.67 -12.87 18.87
C PHE A 410 2.35 -12.44 18.23
N SER A 411 2.13 -11.13 18.14
CA SER A 411 0.90 -10.49 17.64
C SER A 411 1.20 -9.36 16.63
N GLY A 412 0.16 -8.87 15.94
CA GLY A 412 0.16 -7.70 15.03
C GLY A 412 -0.86 -6.65 15.49
N ASP A 413 -1.65 -6.09 14.56
CA ASP A 413 -2.81 -5.19 14.79
C ASP A 413 -2.50 -3.79 15.36
N ASP A 414 -1.70 -3.65 16.42
CA ASP A 414 -1.41 -2.33 17.03
C ASP A 414 -0.46 -1.45 16.19
N HIS A 415 0.18 -2.04 15.17
CA HIS A 415 1.13 -1.44 14.23
C HIS A 415 2.45 -0.91 14.83
N ASP A 416 2.57 -0.80 16.15
CA ASP A 416 3.77 -0.36 16.87
C ASP A 416 4.31 -1.48 17.77
N TYR A 417 5.58 -1.36 18.19
CA TYR A 417 6.17 -2.38 19.06
C TYR A 417 5.55 -2.33 20.46
N CYS A 418 5.10 -3.49 20.94
CA CYS A 418 4.68 -3.67 22.33
C CYS A 418 5.31 -4.95 22.89
N ALA A 419 5.95 -4.89 24.06
CA ALA A 419 6.42 -6.08 24.76
C ALA A 419 5.87 -6.11 26.17
N VAL A 420 5.20 -7.19 26.54
CA VAL A 420 4.59 -7.40 27.86
C VAL A 420 4.82 -8.82 28.34
N THR A 421 4.60 -9.06 29.64
CA THR A 421 4.44 -10.39 30.21
C THR A 421 3.04 -10.47 30.79
N HIS A 422 2.28 -11.50 30.42
CA HIS A 422 0.90 -11.66 30.85
C HIS A 422 0.77 -12.14 32.30
N SER A 423 -0.48 -12.19 32.79
CA SER A 423 -0.78 -12.64 34.16
C SER A 423 -0.44 -14.12 34.38
N PRO A 424 -0.34 -14.59 35.64
CA PRO A 424 -0.22 -16.01 35.94
C PRO A 424 -1.36 -16.88 35.39
N ALA A 425 -2.58 -16.33 35.28
CA ALA A 425 -3.74 -17.03 34.70
C ALA A 425 -3.59 -17.25 33.18
N GLN A 426 -2.87 -16.35 32.52
CA GLN A 426 -2.38 -16.46 31.14
C GLN A 426 -0.97 -17.08 31.07
N GLY A 427 -0.58 -17.88 32.07
CA GLY A 427 0.67 -18.66 32.07
C GLY A 427 1.98 -17.88 32.23
N ASN A 428 1.93 -16.58 32.58
CA ASN A 428 3.08 -15.66 32.55
C ASN A 428 3.76 -15.57 31.18
N VAL A 429 3.02 -15.79 30.08
CA VAL A 429 3.57 -15.79 28.72
C VAL A 429 4.17 -14.40 28.40
N PRO A 430 5.42 -14.31 27.93
CA PRO A 430 5.93 -13.09 27.31
C PRO A 430 5.36 -12.95 25.89
N GLU A 431 4.85 -11.76 25.56
CA GLU A 431 4.32 -11.45 24.24
C GLU A 431 5.03 -10.24 23.64
N ILE A 432 5.35 -10.33 22.34
CA ILE A 432 5.77 -9.20 21.52
C ILE A 432 4.76 -8.95 20.40
N THR A 433 4.06 -7.82 20.47
CA THR A 433 3.33 -7.25 19.34
C THR A 433 4.33 -6.64 18.36
N VAL A 434 4.34 -7.16 17.15
CA VAL A 434 5.30 -6.84 16.09
C VAL A 434 4.87 -5.57 15.38
N LYS A 435 5.84 -4.66 15.20
CA LYS A 435 5.63 -3.40 14.50
C LYS A 435 5.33 -3.65 13.02
N SER A 436 4.35 -2.92 12.47
CA SER A 436 3.97 -3.00 11.06
C SER A 436 5.16 -2.76 10.13
N ILE A 437 5.27 -3.56 9.06
CA ILE A 437 6.25 -3.36 7.99
C ILE A 437 5.85 -2.22 7.04
N SER A 438 4.60 -1.76 7.10
CA SER A 438 4.03 -0.76 6.18
C SER A 438 4.31 0.67 6.63
N MET A 439 4.68 1.53 5.67
CA MET A 439 4.86 2.97 5.92
C MET A 439 3.53 3.75 6.04
N ALA A 440 2.39 3.09 5.84
CA ALA A 440 1.07 3.72 5.88
C ALA A 440 0.40 3.65 7.27
N MET A 441 0.90 2.82 8.19
CA MET A 441 0.22 2.43 9.43
C MET A 441 0.51 3.31 10.65
N GLY A 442 0.65 4.61 10.40
CA GLY A 442 0.75 5.62 11.47
C GLY A 442 1.98 5.48 12.36
N VAL A 443 3.06 4.89 11.86
CA VAL A 443 4.38 4.78 12.49
C VAL A 443 5.44 5.33 11.54
N SER A 444 6.41 6.08 12.04
CA SER A 444 7.40 6.76 11.20
C SER A 444 8.62 5.90 10.88
N LYS A 445 8.87 4.82 11.64
CA LYS A 445 9.94 3.84 11.37
C LYS A 445 9.37 2.42 11.35
N PRO A 446 8.70 1.98 10.25
CA PRO A 446 8.18 0.62 10.13
C PRO A 446 9.24 -0.45 10.44
N GLY A 447 8.84 -1.70 10.69
CA GLY A 447 9.79 -2.74 11.08
C GLY A 447 9.33 -4.17 10.80
N PHE A 448 10.12 -5.11 11.29
CA PHE A 448 9.79 -6.53 11.37
C PHE A 448 10.56 -7.14 12.54
N LEU A 449 10.09 -8.27 13.07
CA LEU A 449 10.79 -8.97 14.16
C LEU A 449 11.60 -10.14 13.59
N LEU A 450 12.86 -10.24 14.01
CA LEU A 450 13.66 -11.44 13.80
C LEU A 450 13.59 -12.32 15.03
N VAL A 451 13.48 -13.62 14.82
CA VAL A 451 13.45 -14.65 15.87
C VAL A 451 14.46 -15.73 15.50
N SER A 452 15.42 -15.95 16.38
CA SER A 452 16.46 -16.96 16.24
C SER A 452 16.13 -18.10 17.20
N LEU A 453 16.02 -19.32 16.70
CA LEU A 453 15.58 -20.50 17.44
C LEU A 453 16.70 -21.53 17.55
N TYR A 454 17.05 -21.94 18.76
CA TYR A 454 18.04 -22.99 19.00
C TYR A 454 17.60 -23.92 20.13
N ASN A 455 16.96 -25.02 19.74
CA ASN A 455 16.55 -26.11 20.64
C ASN A 455 17.09 -27.46 20.11
N PRO A 456 18.37 -27.79 20.37
CA PRO A 456 18.92 -29.09 20.00
C PRO A 456 18.22 -30.19 20.81
N ILE A 457 17.78 -31.25 20.13
CA ILE A 457 17.13 -32.42 20.73
C ILE A 457 17.92 -33.69 20.39
N ASP A 458 17.86 -34.68 21.28
CA ASP A 458 18.38 -36.02 21.02
C ASP A 458 17.52 -36.71 19.95
N PRO A 459 18.07 -37.13 18.79
CA PRO A 459 17.28 -37.82 17.76
C PRO A 459 16.68 -39.16 18.21
N ALA A 460 17.22 -39.81 19.23
CA ALA A 460 16.76 -41.11 19.71
C ALA A 460 15.63 -41.01 20.75
N THR A 461 15.69 -40.02 21.65
CA THR A 461 14.67 -39.83 22.71
C THR A 461 13.76 -38.61 22.50
N GLY A 462 14.09 -37.74 21.54
CA GLY A 462 13.46 -36.44 21.28
C GLY A 462 13.70 -35.37 22.36
N LYS A 463 14.37 -35.71 23.46
CA LYS A 463 14.49 -34.82 24.62
C LYS A 463 15.44 -33.65 24.35
N PRO A 464 15.20 -32.45 24.93
CA PRO A 464 16.13 -31.34 24.83
C PRO A 464 17.54 -31.71 25.32
N LEU A 465 18.55 -31.37 24.53
CA LEU A 465 19.97 -31.50 24.89
C LEU A 465 20.47 -30.28 25.68
N ASN A 466 19.75 -29.16 25.61
CA ASN A 466 20.06 -27.98 26.42
C ASN A 466 19.65 -28.17 27.88
N PRO A 467 20.39 -27.61 28.85
CA PRO A 467 19.94 -27.52 30.24
C PRO A 467 18.59 -26.78 30.33
N ALA A 468 17.69 -27.23 31.20
CA ALA A 468 16.31 -26.75 31.32
C ALA A 468 16.14 -25.22 31.59
N ASN A 469 17.21 -24.51 31.91
CA ASN A 469 17.21 -23.08 32.23
C ASN A 469 17.83 -22.18 31.13
N GLN A 470 18.18 -22.71 29.95
CA GLN A 470 18.66 -21.88 28.83
C GLN A 470 17.52 -21.52 27.87
N PRO A 471 17.36 -20.25 27.46
CA PRO A 471 16.32 -19.84 26.52
C PRO A 471 16.60 -20.42 25.13
N THR A 472 15.62 -21.07 24.53
CA THR A 472 15.70 -21.65 23.17
C THR A 472 15.37 -20.66 22.06
N LEU A 473 15.03 -19.42 22.41
CA LEU A 473 14.53 -18.36 21.53
C LEU A 473 15.20 -17.03 21.87
N GLN A 474 15.60 -16.28 20.84
CA GLN A 474 16.10 -14.90 20.94
C GLN A 474 15.41 -14.02 19.89
N THR A 475 15.11 -12.75 20.23
CA THR A 475 14.39 -11.82 19.35
C THR A 475 15.16 -10.53 19.09
N HIS A 476 14.92 -9.92 17.92
CA HIS A 476 15.51 -8.64 17.54
C HIS A 476 14.57 -7.82 16.65
N LEU A 477 14.23 -6.60 17.08
CA LEU A 477 13.44 -5.65 16.30
C LEU A 477 14.30 -4.97 15.22
N CYS A 478 14.01 -5.25 13.95
CA CYS A 478 14.66 -4.54 12.85
C CYS A 478 13.81 -3.35 12.40
N LEU A 479 14.39 -2.15 12.42
CA LEU A 479 13.72 -0.91 12.02
C LEU A 479 14.15 -0.46 10.61
N LEU A 480 13.15 -0.14 9.79
CA LEU A 480 13.28 0.32 8.41
C LEU A 480 13.41 1.86 8.31
N PRO A 481 13.75 2.40 7.12
CA PRO A 481 13.86 3.85 6.91
C PRO A 481 12.54 4.61 7.10
N ASN A 482 12.62 5.81 7.66
CA ASN A 482 11.49 6.75 7.65
C ASN A 482 11.34 7.36 6.25
N GLN A 483 10.41 6.81 5.46
CA GLN A 483 10.19 7.24 4.09
C GLN A 483 9.60 8.66 4.00
N LEU A 484 8.72 9.05 4.93
CA LEU A 484 8.15 10.41 4.95
C LEU A 484 9.24 11.47 5.18
N ALA A 485 10.15 11.24 6.13
CA ALA A 485 11.30 12.10 6.35
C ALA A 485 12.25 12.13 5.14
N THR A 486 12.36 11.03 4.39
CA THR A 486 13.15 10.94 3.16
C THR A 486 12.51 11.79 2.04
N TYR A 487 11.19 11.71 1.84
CA TYR A 487 10.47 12.56 0.90
C TYR A 487 10.50 14.05 1.29
N LEU A 488 10.40 14.38 2.58
CA LEU A 488 10.56 15.76 3.04
C LEU A 488 11.96 16.31 2.71
N ARG A 489 13.02 15.51 2.87
CA ARG A 489 14.38 15.88 2.44
C ARG A 489 14.47 16.11 0.94
N TYR A 490 13.78 15.30 0.12
CA TYR A 490 13.70 15.51 -1.33
C TYR A 490 13.00 16.82 -1.67
N VAL A 491 11.87 17.13 -1.03
CA VAL A 491 11.18 18.42 -1.21
C VAL A 491 12.07 19.60 -0.82
N THR A 492 12.74 19.53 0.34
CA THR A 492 13.70 20.57 0.75
C THR A 492 14.84 20.71 -0.26
N PHE A 493 15.41 19.61 -0.73
CA PHE A 493 16.50 19.66 -1.71
C PHE A 493 16.04 20.17 -3.09
N ALA A 494 14.79 19.94 -3.48
CA ALA A 494 14.18 20.54 -4.68
C ALA A 494 14.01 22.05 -4.57
N LEU A 495 13.50 22.54 -3.44
CA LEU A 495 13.38 23.98 -3.19
C LEU A 495 14.75 24.67 -3.17
N LEU A 496 15.76 24.05 -2.54
CA LEU A 496 17.15 24.53 -2.57
C LEU A 496 17.73 24.50 -3.99
N SER A 497 17.49 23.43 -4.76
CA SER A 497 17.93 23.31 -6.16
C SER A 497 17.39 24.45 -7.03
N VAL A 498 16.09 24.74 -6.91
CA VAL A 498 15.43 25.86 -7.62
C VAL A 498 16.00 27.20 -7.17
N ALA A 499 16.19 27.41 -5.86
CA ALA A 499 16.76 28.64 -5.33
C ALA A 499 18.19 28.91 -5.84
N VAL A 500 19.07 27.90 -5.84
CA VAL A 500 20.45 28.07 -6.35
C VAL A 500 20.46 28.27 -7.87
N LEU A 501 19.59 27.61 -8.63
CA LEU A 501 19.43 27.87 -10.07
C LEU A 501 18.94 29.30 -10.35
N ALA A 502 17.99 29.82 -9.56
CA ALA A 502 17.49 31.18 -9.68
C ALA A 502 18.57 32.23 -9.32
N VAL A 503 19.31 32.02 -8.22
CA VAL A 503 20.45 32.87 -7.84
C VAL A 503 21.51 32.86 -8.94
N ARG A 504 21.88 31.69 -9.49
CA ARG A 504 22.82 31.62 -10.61
C ARG A 504 22.30 32.35 -11.84
N ALA A 505 21.01 32.20 -12.19
CA ALA A 505 20.41 32.89 -13.33
C ALA A 505 20.46 34.43 -13.17
N PHE A 506 20.27 34.94 -11.96
CA PHE A 506 20.43 36.36 -11.64
C PHE A 506 21.90 36.83 -11.68
N LEU A 507 22.83 36.01 -11.18
CA LEU A 507 24.26 36.34 -11.16
C LEU A 507 24.96 36.22 -12.52
N VAL A 508 24.42 35.44 -13.46
CA VAL A 508 24.97 35.30 -14.83
C VAL A 508 25.21 36.65 -15.53
N PRO A 509 24.21 37.55 -15.67
CA PRO A 509 24.42 38.87 -16.29
C PRO A 509 25.25 39.83 -15.43
N VAL A 510 25.27 39.67 -14.11
CA VAL A 510 25.98 40.58 -13.17
C VAL A 510 27.48 40.26 -13.09
N LEU A 511 27.84 38.98 -13.11
CA LEU A 511 29.22 38.50 -12.94
C LEU A 511 29.84 37.94 -14.23
N GLY A 512 29.17 38.08 -15.37
CA GLY A 512 29.66 37.59 -16.68
C GLY A 512 29.83 36.07 -16.74
N LEU A 513 29.07 35.30 -15.95
CA LEU A 513 29.18 33.84 -15.92
C LEU A 513 28.65 33.24 -17.24
N THR A 514 29.24 32.14 -17.68
CA THR A 514 28.80 31.47 -18.91
C THR A 514 27.32 31.04 -18.83
N PRO A 515 26.46 31.45 -19.79
CA PRO A 515 25.07 31.02 -19.85
C PRO A 515 24.97 29.52 -20.15
N PHE A 516 23.81 28.92 -19.84
CA PHE A 516 23.57 27.49 -20.07
C PHE A 516 23.21 27.16 -21.52
N ALA A 517 22.59 28.11 -22.23
CA ALA A 517 22.44 28.02 -23.67
C ALA A 517 23.74 28.46 -24.33
N LEU A 518 24.14 27.75 -25.38
CA LEU A 518 25.17 28.23 -26.29
C LEU A 518 24.62 29.45 -27.04
N ASP A 519 25.51 30.37 -27.37
CA ASP A 519 25.23 31.30 -28.47
C ASP A 519 24.85 30.49 -29.72
N PRO A 520 23.79 30.87 -30.44
CA PRO A 520 23.43 30.21 -31.69
C PRO A 520 24.61 30.32 -32.66
N LEU A 521 25.01 29.17 -33.22
CA LEU A 521 26.25 28.97 -33.98
C LEU A 521 26.61 30.16 -34.88
N ASP A 522 27.72 30.80 -34.53
CA ASP A 522 28.61 31.61 -35.37
C ASP A 522 28.07 31.99 -36.77
N SER A 523 27.51 33.19 -36.87
CA SER A 523 27.22 33.87 -38.14
C SER A 523 28.48 34.20 -38.97
N SER A 524 29.66 33.76 -38.53
CA SER A 524 30.98 34.17 -39.03
C SER A 524 31.51 33.36 -40.23
N SER A 525 30.75 32.37 -40.73
CA SER A 525 31.15 31.55 -41.89
C SER A 525 30.65 32.07 -43.26
N ALA A 526 29.88 33.16 -43.30
CA ALA A 526 29.23 33.66 -44.53
C ALA A 526 29.59 35.13 -44.85
N HIS A 527 30.84 35.40 -45.25
CA HIS A 527 31.17 36.36 -46.34
C HIS A 527 32.67 36.35 -46.70
N ARG A 528 33.10 35.32 -47.45
CA ARG A 528 34.26 35.39 -48.36
C ARG A 528 33.85 35.02 -49.80
N SER A 529 32.89 35.77 -50.32
CA SER A 529 32.57 35.89 -51.75
C SER A 529 31.54 37.01 -51.91
N GLY A 530 31.78 37.95 -52.82
CA GLY A 530 30.89 39.10 -53.03
C GLY A 530 29.71 38.78 -53.95
N GLY A 531 28.92 39.81 -54.27
CA GLY A 531 28.03 39.77 -55.45
C GLY A 531 26.52 39.86 -55.19
N ALA A 532 26.07 41.06 -54.81
CA ALA A 532 24.79 41.66 -55.22
C ALA A 532 23.42 41.18 -54.63
N ARG A 533 22.54 42.20 -54.57
CA ARG A 533 21.07 42.22 -54.38
C ARG A 533 20.49 42.07 -52.96
N ARG A 534 20.04 43.24 -52.47
CA ARG A 534 19.09 43.46 -51.37
C ARG A 534 17.81 42.63 -51.54
N GLY A 535 17.33 42.05 -50.43
CA GLY A 535 15.98 41.51 -50.28
C GLY A 535 15.82 40.99 -48.85
N GLY A 536 15.09 41.73 -47.99
CA GLY A 536 15.02 41.42 -46.56
C GLY A 536 14.16 40.18 -46.27
N GLY A 537 14.77 39.16 -45.66
CA GLY A 537 14.08 37.98 -45.11
C GLY A 537 14.20 37.96 -43.59
N GLY A 538 13.17 38.42 -42.89
CA GLY A 538 13.13 38.38 -41.41
C GLY A 538 12.95 36.96 -40.87
N ALA A 539 13.42 36.73 -39.64
CA ALA A 539 13.39 35.42 -39.00
C ALA A 539 11.96 34.85 -38.86
N LEU A 540 11.79 33.58 -39.23
CA LEU A 540 10.54 32.83 -39.07
C LEU A 540 10.33 32.43 -37.60
N LEU A 541 9.58 33.25 -36.87
CA LEU A 541 8.84 32.84 -35.68
C LEU A 541 7.38 33.32 -35.81
N PRO A 542 6.37 32.45 -35.61
CA PRO A 542 4.97 32.81 -35.84
C PRO A 542 4.44 33.66 -34.68
N THR A 543 4.28 34.96 -34.91
CA THR A 543 3.49 35.82 -34.04
C THR A 543 2.01 35.71 -34.43
N PHE A 544 1.16 35.26 -33.50
CA PHE A 544 -0.29 35.26 -33.68
C PHE A 544 -0.78 36.71 -33.72
N LYS A 545 -1.00 37.24 -34.93
CA LYS A 545 -1.59 38.56 -35.14
C LYS A 545 -3.11 38.41 -35.08
N ALA A 546 -3.73 38.93 -34.01
CA ALA A 546 -5.18 39.01 -33.93
C ALA A 546 -5.72 39.86 -35.09
N LYS A 547 -6.69 39.31 -35.84
CA LYS A 547 -7.33 40.02 -36.95
C LYS A 547 -8.54 40.76 -36.41
N VAL A 548 -8.46 42.08 -36.38
CA VAL A 548 -9.63 42.95 -36.34
C VAL A 548 -10.18 42.98 -37.76
N GLU A 549 -11.45 42.64 -37.92
CA GLU A 549 -12.21 42.88 -39.15
C GLU A 549 -13.41 43.73 -38.78
N ASP A 550 -13.49 44.90 -39.40
CA ASP A 550 -14.59 45.85 -39.25
C ASP A 550 -15.76 45.45 -40.17
N TYR A 551 -16.91 46.05 -39.88
CA TYR A 551 -18.22 45.70 -40.46
C TYR A 551 -18.36 46.01 -41.95
N ASP A 552 -19.21 45.23 -42.64
CA ASP A 552 -20.13 45.79 -43.64
C ASP A 552 -21.42 44.93 -43.81
N GLU A 553 -22.43 45.56 -44.39
CA GLU A 553 -23.88 45.33 -44.19
C GLU A 553 -24.55 44.17 -44.99
N TYR A 554 -25.74 43.77 -44.53
CA TYR A 554 -26.69 42.74 -45.01
C TYR A 554 -26.98 42.62 -46.53
N ALA A 555 -27.14 41.37 -47.00
CA ALA A 555 -28.21 40.96 -47.94
C ALA A 555 -28.54 39.44 -47.86
N LEU A 556 -29.81 39.06 -48.10
CA LEU A 556 -30.33 37.68 -48.01
C LEU A 556 -30.24 36.90 -49.36
N PRO A 557 -30.23 35.55 -49.36
CA PRO A 557 -30.01 34.73 -50.56
C PRO A 557 -31.30 34.21 -51.24
N PRO A 558 -31.20 33.71 -52.48
CA PRO A 558 -31.98 32.52 -52.85
C PRO A 558 -31.26 31.44 -53.69
N ARG A 559 -31.41 30.19 -53.23
CA ARG A 559 -31.58 28.90 -53.96
C ARG A 559 -30.73 28.52 -55.19
N GLY A 560 -30.19 27.29 -55.10
CA GLY A 560 -29.81 26.40 -56.22
C GLY A 560 -28.29 26.17 -56.33
N GLY A 561 -27.75 24.97 -56.57
CA GLY A 561 -28.36 23.64 -56.63
C GLY A 561 -27.43 22.62 -57.32
N GLY A 562 -27.17 21.47 -56.68
CA GLY A 562 -26.64 20.26 -57.33
C GLY A 562 -25.13 19.99 -57.30
N GLY A 563 -24.78 18.72 -57.01
CA GLY A 563 -23.80 17.97 -57.82
C GLY A 563 -22.38 17.73 -57.28
N GLY A 564 -22.11 16.49 -56.82
CA GLY A 564 -20.76 15.91 -56.65
C GLY A 564 -19.99 16.38 -55.39
N GLY A 565 -19.17 15.56 -54.72
CA GLY A 565 -18.76 14.18 -54.99
C GLY A 565 -17.25 14.04 -54.78
N GLY A 566 -16.81 13.47 -53.64
CA GLY A 566 -15.36 13.34 -53.38
C GLY A 566 -14.98 12.72 -52.03
N GLY A 567 -14.29 11.58 -52.12
CA GLY A 567 -13.41 10.90 -51.15
C GLY A 567 -13.23 11.43 -49.73
N GLY A 568 -13.51 10.58 -48.74
CA GLY A 568 -13.17 10.82 -47.34
C GLY A 568 -11.69 10.65 -47.02
N GLY A 569 -11.19 11.45 -46.08
CA GLY A 569 -9.94 11.23 -45.36
C GLY A 569 -10.23 11.06 -43.88
N PHE A 570 -10.03 9.86 -43.34
CA PHE A 570 -10.24 9.60 -41.92
C PHE A 570 -9.11 10.22 -41.08
N SER A 571 -9.49 10.98 -40.05
CA SER A 571 -8.61 11.29 -38.91
C SER A 571 -9.38 11.02 -37.63
N ALA A 572 -8.81 10.21 -36.75
CA ALA A 572 -9.52 9.64 -35.60
C ALA A 572 -9.23 10.40 -34.31
N SER A 573 -10.19 11.21 -33.86
CA SER A 573 -10.38 11.59 -32.45
C SER A 573 -11.82 12.07 -32.22
N HIS A 574 -12.27 11.97 -30.96
CA HIS A 574 -13.64 12.24 -30.47
C HIS A 574 -14.72 11.18 -30.77
N PHE A 575 -14.95 10.32 -29.77
CA PHE A 575 -16.27 9.76 -29.49
C PHE A 575 -16.53 9.82 -27.97
N TRP A 576 -17.45 10.71 -27.56
CA TRP A 576 -18.25 10.59 -26.34
C TRP A 576 -19.63 11.18 -26.62
N ASN A 577 -20.66 10.60 -25.98
CA ASN A 577 -22.10 10.89 -26.07
C ASN A 577 -22.84 10.43 -27.34
N GLY A 578 -23.26 9.15 -27.32
CA GLY A 578 -24.57 8.78 -27.82
C GLY A 578 -25.62 8.94 -26.71
N GLY A 579 -26.72 9.65 -26.97
CA GLY A 579 -27.87 9.71 -26.05
C GLY A 579 -28.95 8.69 -26.43
N SER A 580 -29.85 8.37 -25.50
CA SER A 580 -31.10 7.67 -25.81
C SER A 580 -32.29 8.62 -25.71
N THR A 581 -33.09 8.68 -26.77
CA THR A 581 -34.36 9.41 -26.82
C THR A 581 -35.54 8.55 -26.36
N ARG A 582 -36.51 9.18 -25.68
CA ARG A 582 -37.95 8.86 -25.45
C ARG A 582 -38.38 9.59 -24.17
N ASP A 583 -39.59 10.13 -24.01
CA ASP A 583 -40.76 10.12 -24.89
C ASP A 583 -41.63 11.40 -24.75
N ARG A 584 -42.69 11.51 -25.55
CA ARG A 584 -43.58 12.69 -25.66
C ARG A 584 -44.69 12.78 -24.58
N SER A 585 -45.16 14.01 -24.40
CA SER A 585 -46.54 14.45 -24.06
C SER A 585 -47.00 14.46 -22.58
N GLY A 586 -47.74 15.52 -22.21
CA GLY A 586 -48.27 15.72 -20.85
C GLY A 586 -48.65 17.18 -20.52
N VAL A 587 -49.60 17.78 -21.25
CA VAL A 587 -50.07 19.17 -20.98
C VAL A 587 -51.14 19.19 -19.89
N ARG A 588 -50.99 20.00 -18.82
CA ARG A 588 -52.13 20.62 -18.09
C ARG A 588 -51.76 21.79 -17.15
N ARG A 589 -52.30 22.97 -17.49
CA ARG A 589 -52.83 24.10 -16.67
C ARG A 589 -52.08 24.66 -15.43
N ARG A 590 -51.89 26.00 -15.44
CA ARG A 590 -51.68 26.90 -14.27
C ARG A 590 -53.03 27.23 -13.56
N PRO A 591 -53.05 27.80 -12.33
CA PRO A 591 -52.89 29.27 -12.07
C PRO A 591 -51.71 29.60 -11.10
N ARG A 592 -50.99 30.75 -11.16
CA ARG A 592 -51.26 32.10 -10.56
C ARG A 592 -51.56 32.04 -9.04
N ARG A 593 -50.95 32.80 -8.10
CA ARG A 593 -49.99 33.95 -8.02
C ARG A 593 -48.98 33.63 -6.86
N GLN A 594 -47.89 34.35 -6.53
CA GLN A 594 -47.68 35.80 -6.35
C GLN A 594 -46.16 36.13 -6.27
N MET A 595 -45.75 37.36 -6.61
CA MET A 595 -44.36 37.86 -6.49
C MET A 595 -44.14 38.60 -5.16
N VAL A 596 -42.96 38.44 -4.55
CA VAL A 596 -42.24 39.52 -3.83
C VAL A 596 -40.72 39.38 -4.09
N GLN A 597 -40.00 40.50 -4.14
CA GLN A 597 -38.59 40.60 -4.54
C GLN A 597 -37.59 40.17 -3.46
N ARG A 598 -36.38 39.76 -3.88
CA ARG A 598 -35.12 40.30 -3.33
C ARG A 598 -33.95 40.13 -4.31
N ARG A 599 -33.15 41.19 -4.50
CA ARG A 599 -31.91 41.20 -5.31
C ARG A 599 -30.69 41.28 -4.38
N VAL A 600 -29.65 40.54 -4.74
CA VAL A 600 -28.21 40.89 -4.76
C VAL A 600 -27.70 41.97 -3.79
N VAL A 601 -26.74 41.59 -2.92
CA VAL A 601 -25.35 42.10 -2.71
C VAL A 601 -24.67 40.97 -1.88
N GLY A 602 -23.48 40.43 -2.11
CA GLY A 602 -22.16 41.01 -2.42
C GLY A 602 -21.33 41.09 -1.12
N ILE A 603 -20.36 40.19 -0.91
CA ILE A 603 -19.46 40.24 0.25
C ILE A 603 -18.01 40.16 -0.22
N GLN A 604 -17.19 41.07 0.30
CA GLN A 604 -15.82 41.34 -0.10
C GLN A 604 -14.84 41.02 1.05
N ILE A 605 -13.60 40.71 0.68
CA ILE A 605 -12.51 40.35 1.59
C ILE A 605 -11.94 41.60 2.28
N VAL A 606 -11.71 41.54 3.60
CA VAL A 606 -10.72 42.36 4.32
C VAL A 606 -10.07 41.50 5.40
N GLY A 607 -8.74 41.62 5.58
CA GLY A 607 -8.02 41.10 6.74
C GLY A 607 -7.17 42.21 7.36
N MET A 608 -6.67 42.00 8.58
CA MET A 608 -5.61 42.85 9.17
C MET A 608 -4.87 42.15 10.31
N ALA A 609 -3.71 42.68 10.67
CA ALA A 609 -2.78 42.13 11.66
C ALA A 609 -2.15 43.24 12.54
N ARG A 610 -1.41 42.83 13.59
CA ARG A 610 -0.40 43.55 14.42
C ARG A 610 -0.77 44.02 15.85
N GLY A 611 0.28 44.10 16.69
CA GLY A 611 0.34 44.56 18.09
C GLY A 611 0.71 43.41 19.04
N MET A 612 1.94 43.13 19.49
CA MET A 612 3.11 43.89 20.02
C MET A 612 2.95 44.56 21.40
N GLY A 613 3.89 44.25 22.30
CA GLY A 613 4.02 44.73 23.70
C GLY A 613 3.76 43.62 24.74
N GLY A 614 4.59 43.35 25.76
CA GLY A 614 5.86 43.96 26.19
C GLY A 614 5.77 44.50 27.63
N GLY A 615 6.24 43.74 28.63
CA GLY A 615 6.24 44.18 30.04
C GLY A 615 6.84 43.15 31.01
N ARG A 616 7.59 43.62 32.02
CA ARG A 616 8.40 42.81 32.97
C ARG A 616 8.47 43.54 34.31
N ALA A 617 8.71 42.81 35.42
CA ALA A 617 9.02 43.33 36.78
C ALA A 617 7.80 43.96 37.54
N THR A 618 7.71 44.08 38.88
CA THR A 618 8.47 43.58 40.07
C THR A 618 7.69 43.90 41.38
N GLY A 619 8.04 43.23 42.50
CA GLY A 619 7.79 43.72 43.88
C GLY A 619 6.60 43.09 44.60
N ARG A 620 6.75 42.37 45.73
CA ARG A 620 7.12 42.76 47.12
C ARG A 620 6.07 43.62 47.85
N GLY A 621 5.61 43.12 49.02
CA GLY A 621 5.31 44.01 50.16
C GLY A 621 4.20 43.60 51.14
N HIS A 622 4.57 42.97 52.26
CA HIS A 622 3.94 43.11 53.60
C HIS A 622 2.44 42.76 53.83
N ARG A 623 1.91 42.64 55.07
CA ARG A 623 2.33 42.01 56.36
C ARG A 623 1.16 42.24 57.34
N ARG A 624 1.02 41.39 58.39
CA ARG A 624 0.18 41.59 59.61
C ARG A 624 -1.36 41.48 59.43
N VAL A 625 -2.17 41.22 60.46
CA VAL A 625 -2.12 40.32 61.66
C VAL A 625 -3.47 40.46 62.39
N GLY A 626 -3.96 39.39 63.03
CA GLY A 626 -5.10 39.41 63.97
C GLY A 626 -6.46 39.08 63.32
N GLY A 627 -7.41 38.43 64.02
CA GLY A 627 -7.34 37.88 65.37
C GLY A 627 -8.57 37.03 65.74
N SER A 628 -8.37 36.11 66.68
CA SER A 628 -9.33 35.40 67.55
C SER A 628 -10.85 35.54 67.31
N GLY A 629 -11.53 34.39 67.15
CA GLY A 629 -12.96 34.21 67.44
C GLY A 629 -13.20 32.85 68.09
N VAL A 630 -13.75 32.82 69.31
CA VAL A 630 -14.00 31.61 70.12
C VAL A 630 -15.49 31.26 70.09
N GLY A 631 -15.83 29.97 69.86
CA GLY A 631 -17.23 29.51 69.81
C GLY A 631 -17.40 28.04 70.27
N ARG A 632 -17.86 27.89 71.52
CA ARG A 632 -18.38 26.64 72.15
C ARG A 632 -19.72 26.22 71.48
N ARG A 633 -20.32 25.01 71.59
CA ARG A 633 -20.08 23.65 72.20
C ARG A 633 -21.40 22.84 71.96
N TRP A 634 -21.46 21.56 72.37
CA TRP A 634 -22.66 20.66 72.46
C TRP A 634 -23.08 19.90 71.17
N CYS A 635 -23.68 18.69 71.21
CA CYS A 635 -23.58 17.51 72.12
C CYS A 635 -24.44 16.34 71.55
N GLY A 636 -24.15 15.09 71.95
CA GLY A 636 -24.92 13.86 71.60
C GLY A 636 -24.32 13.12 70.38
N GLY A 637 -24.06 11.80 70.38
CA GLY A 637 -24.59 10.69 71.21
C GLY A 637 -25.71 9.95 70.44
N VAL A 638 -25.81 8.63 70.35
CA VAL A 638 -25.21 7.51 71.14
C VAL A 638 -25.16 6.21 70.29
N GLY A 639 -24.11 5.39 70.49
CA GLY A 639 -24.14 3.89 70.55
C GLY A 639 -24.31 3.08 69.25
N GLY A 640 -23.87 1.83 69.14
CA GLY A 640 -23.05 0.95 70.00
C GLY A 640 -22.65 -0.30 69.18
N GLU A 641 -21.40 -0.77 69.23
CA GLU A 641 -20.87 -1.91 70.05
C GLU A 641 -20.84 -3.28 69.33
N GLY A 642 -19.81 -4.10 69.66
CA GLY A 642 -19.50 -5.41 69.05
C GLY A 642 -18.18 -5.39 68.24
N ARG A 643 -16.98 -5.53 68.83
CA ARG A 643 -16.38 -6.74 69.47
C ARG A 643 -16.18 -7.86 68.42
N ALA A 644 -15.02 -8.10 67.82
CA ALA A 644 -13.65 -8.37 68.34
C ALA A 644 -13.54 -9.70 69.09
N GLU A 645 -12.90 -10.70 68.46
CA GLU A 645 -12.05 -11.74 69.08
C GLU A 645 -11.31 -12.52 67.96
N ASP A 646 -10.06 -12.89 68.26
CA ASP A 646 -9.08 -13.82 67.63
C ASP A 646 -8.72 -13.76 66.13
#